data_AF-A0AAU4MNK3-F1
#
_entry.id   AF-A0AAU4MNK3-F1
#
_cell.length_a   1.000
_cell.length_b   1.000
_cell.length_c   1.000
_cell.angle_alpha   90.00
_cell.angle_beta   90.00
_cell.angle_gamma   90.00
#
_symmetry.space_group_name_H-M   'P 1'
#
loop_
_entity.id
_entity.type
_entity.pdbx_description
1 polymer ?
#
loop_
_entity_poly.entity_id
_entity_poly.type
_entity_poly.pdbx_seq_one_letter_code
_entity_poly.pdbx_strand_id
1 'polypeptide(L)'
;MGTGLTLAPTAQATPPGSKDVTATLFEWKFDSVAKACTDTLGPKGYGFVEVSPAQETIQGAQWWTAYQPVSYKIAGRLGDRTSFQNMVSTCHAAGVKVIADSVINHMSAGSGTGTGGTNYTKYNYPGYFQDQDFHSCRTSISNYADRSNVQNCELVGLADLNTGSSYVQQTIANYLSDMSSMGVDGFRIDAAKHIAASDLAAIKAKMSNPNAFWVQEVIYGSGEAVQPSEYTGTGDVDEFRSATWLKSAFNGGKISDLSTWGNGLLGSSQARTFVDNWDTERNGSTLNYKYGSAYTLANVFLLANSYGSPNVYSGYAFSSNDDGPPNGGTVNACYSDGWNCTHAWRQVANMVGFRNAVSGTGITNWWSNGNNAIGFGRGSKGYVAINDESGSVTQTFQTSLPAGTYCDVQHGDPTAGGGCTGATYTVGSNGQFTATVAAGEAVALYVGASGTTASPSATPSASATATSGTNSATVFYSTDKNWSAYDIHYAPNGGTWTTSPGVAMDAACTGWVKKTVALGSATGLAATFNNGSGTWDNNNSANYALGTGNVTVKDGVVGSGDPCGTATATATATATASPSATATSATSGASFAVNATTTVGQNLYVVGSIAALGTWDPNSALLLSSAAYPVWKLDVSLAAGTSFEYKYVRKDAAGTVTWESGANRTATVPASGRVTLSDTWRA
;
A
#
# COMPACT_ATOMS: atom_id res chain seq x y z
N MET A 1 15.36 -51.94 -5.07
CA MET A 1 15.70 -51.40 -3.75
C MET A 1 16.41 -50.07 -4.02
N GLY A 2 15.88 -48.88 -3.80
CA GLY A 2 14.88 -48.45 -2.83
C GLY A 2 15.54 -47.50 -1.84
N THR A 3 15.92 -46.30 -2.28
CA THR A 3 16.29 -45.17 -1.40
C THR A 3 15.80 -43.89 -2.06
N GLY A 4 14.65 -43.41 -1.60
CA GLY A 4 13.98 -42.23 -2.10
C GLY A 4 14.75 -40.95 -1.77
N LEU A 5 14.81 -40.05 -2.74
CA LEU A 5 15.07 -38.65 -2.47
C LEU A 5 13.77 -38.02 -1.98
N THR A 6 13.87 -37.43 -0.80
CA THR A 6 12.84 -36.66 -0.10
C THR A 6 12.37 -35.48 -0.95
N LEU A 7 11.06 -35.42 -1.19
CA LEU A 7 10.36 -34.22 -1.65
C LEU A 7 10.67 -33.07 -0.68
N ALA A 8 11.15 -31.95 -1.22
CA ALA A 8 11.16 -30.70 -0.46
C ALA A 8 9.72 -30.36 -0.06
N PRO A 9 9.46 -29.95 1.19
CA PRO A 9 8.14 -29.48 1.58
C PRO A 9 7.76 -28.26 0.74
N THR A 10 6.51 -28.25 0.29
CA THR A 10 5.86 -27.13 -0.41
C THR A 10 6.01 -25.84 0.42
N ALA A 11 6.66 -24.81 -0.13
CA ALA A 11 6.56 -23.49 0.45
C ALA A 11 5.13 -22.98 0.20
N GLN A 12 4.36 -22.81 1.26
CA GLN A 12 3.03 -22.19 1.19
C GLN A 12 3.22 -20.68 1.11
N ALA A 13 3.12 -20.11 -0.08
CA ALA A 13 2.74 -18.71 -0.19
C ALA A 13 1.30 -18.60 0.35
N THR A 14 1.13 -17.86 1.43
CA THR A 14 -0.20 -17.49 1.95
C THR A 14 -0.41 -16.02 1.60
N PRO A 15 -1.34 -15.67 0.68
CA PRO A 15 -1.86 -14.32 0.62
C PRO A 15 -2.57 -14.01 1.96
N PRO A 16 -2.62 -12.75 2.39
CA PRO A 16 -2.13 -12.39 3.71
C PRO A 16 -3.27 -11.90 4.60
N GLY A 17 -3.76 -12.76 5.47
CA GLY A 17 -4.85 -12.39 6.38
C GLY A 17 -6.13 -12.00 5.62
N SER A 18 -6.96 -11.15 6.22
CA SER A 18 -8.29 -10.82 5.71
C SER A 18 -8.33 -9.76 4.59
N LYS A 19 -7.19 -9.16 4.23
CA LYS A 19 -7.07 -8.09 3.21
C LYS A 19 -6.07 -8.48 2.13
N ASP A 20 -6.56 -8.93 0.97
CA ASP A 20 -5.74 -9.49 -0.10
C ASP A 20 -5.63 -8.62 -1.36
N VAL A 21 -6.25 -7.43 -1.36
CA VAL A 21 -6.17 -6.50 -2.49
C VAL A 21 -4.85 -5.73 -2.46
N THR A 22 -4.14 -5.76 -3.59
CA THR A 22 -2.96 -4.92 -3.87
C THR A 22 -3.36 -3.73 -4.73
N ALA A 23 -2.77 -2.56 -4.49
CA ALA A 23 -2.77 -1.46 -5.44
C ALA A 23 -1.34 -1.26 -5.99
N THR A 24 -1.11 -1.45 -7.27
CA THR A 24 0.15 -1.05 -7.90
C THR A 24 0.10 0.43 -8.24
N LEU A 25 0.95 1.23 -7.59
CA LEU A 25 1.13 2.66 -7.87
C LEU A 25 2.35 2.85 -8.78
N PHE A 26 2.11 2.69 -10.08
CA PHE A 26 3.16 2.59 -11.09
C PHE A 26 3.83 3.94 -11.38
N GLU A 27 5.15 4.00 -11.18
CA GLU A 27 6.00 5.18 -11.37
C GLU A 27 5.67 6.38 -10.47
N TRP A 28 5.05 6.12 -9.32
CA TRP A 28 4.81 7.15 -8.31
C TRP A 28 6.08 7.36 -7.48
N LYS A 29 6.42 8.62 -7.18
CA LYS A 29 7.44 8.92 -6.18
C LYS A 29 7.05 8.35 -4.82
N PHE A 30 8.04 7.93 -4.03
CA PHE A 30 7.79 7.29 -2.73
C PHE A 30 6.99 8.18 -1.77
N ASP A 31 7.21 9.49 -1.76
CA ASP A 31 6.42 10.42 -0.93
C ASP A 31 4.95 10.49 -1.38
N SER A 32 4.67 10.40 -2.68
CA SER A 32 3.30 10.35 -3.21
C SER A 32 2.60 9.03 -2.87
N VAL A 33 3.35 7.92 -2.88
CA VAL A 33 2.85 6.62 -2.41
C VAL A 33 2.52 6.68 -0.91
N ALA A 34 3.41 7.25 -0.09
CA ALA A 34 3.20 7.42 1.35
C ALA A 34 1.88 8.17 1.65
N LYS A 35 1.64 9.27 0.91
CA LYS A 35 0.39 10.03 0.97
C LYS A 35 -0.83 9.23 0.52
N ALA A 36 -0.72 8.47 -0.57
CA ALA A 36 -1.82 7.61 -1.03
C ALA A 36 -2.17 6.52 0.01
N CYS A 37 -1.17 6.00 0.73
CA CYS A 37 -1.38 5.04 1.81
C CYS A 37 -2.26 5.61 2.93
N THR A 38 -2.00 6.84 3.38
CA THR A 38 -2.79 7.48 4.45
C THR A 38 -4.16 7.94 3.99
N ASP A 39 -4.23 8.52 2.78
CA ASP A 39 -5.42 9.24 2.34
C ASP A 39 -6.47 8.29 1.75
N THR A 40 -6.03 7.20 1.11
CA THR A 40 -6.90 6.32 0.33
C THR A 40 -6.72 4.86 0.70
N LEU A 41 -5.51 4.31 0.60
CA LEU A 41 -5.33 2.85 0.62
C LEU A 41 -5.69 2.25 1.98
N GLY A 42 -5.16 2.82 3.07
CA GLY A 42 -5.48 2.41 4.43
C GLY A 42 -6.98 2.55 4.75
N PRO A 43 -7.58 3.75 4.59
CA PRO A 43 -9.01 3.98 4.83
C PRO A 43 -9.95 3.08 4.02
N LYS A 44 -9.61 2.76 2.77
CA LYS A 44 -10.41 1.87 1.91
C LYS A 44 -10.14 0.38 2.13
N GLY A 45 -9.10 0.06 2.91
CA GLY A 45 -8.81 -1.29 3.37
C GLY A 45 -7.98 -2.13 2.40
N TYR A 46 -7.17 -1.50 1.55
CA TYR A 46 -6.17 -2.22 0.76
C TYR A 46 -5.21 -2.96 1.69
N GLY A 47 -4.81 -4.17 1.30
CA GLY A 47 -3.83 -4.95 2.04
C GLY A 47 -2.40 -4.52 1.72
N PHE A 48 -2.15 -4.20 0.45
CA PHE A 48 -0.82 -3.90 -0.08
C PHE A 48 -0.83 -2.68 -0.99
N VAL A 49 0.32 -2.02 -1.01
CA VAL A 49 0.76 -1.21 -2.14
C VAL A 49 1.95 -1.88 -2.79
N GLU A 50 1.94 -1.97 -4.11
CA GLU A 50 3.12 -2.31 -4.92
C GLU A 50 3.71 -1.04 -5.52
N VAL A 51 5.03 -0.89 -5.40
CA VAL A 51 5.78 0.24 -5.95
C VAL A 51 6.73 -0.21 -7.06
N SER A 52 6.92 0.65 -8.05
CA SER A 52 7.90 0.47 -9.12
C SER A 52 9.34 0.32 -8.58
N PRO A 53 10.27 -0.20 -9.40
CA PRO A 53 11.60 -0.56 -8.92
C PRO A 53 12.37 0.62 -8.28
N ALA A 54 12.96 0.36 -7.11
CA ALA A 54 13.58 1.40 -6.28
C ALA A 54 15.09 1.52 -6.48
N GLN A 55 15.71 0.51 -7.11
CA GLN A 55 17.13 0.46 -7.37
C GLN A 55 17.58 1.54 -8.36
N GLU A 56 18.88 1.82 -8.34
CA GLU A 56 19.51 2.76 -9.25
C GLU A 56 19.41 2.25 -10.69
N THR A 57 19.02 3.14 -11.59
CA THR A 57 18.79 2.78 -13.00
C THR A 57 19.57 3.68 -13.93
N ILE A 58 19.50 3.35 -15.22
CA ILE A 58 19.90 4.30 -16.28
C ILE A 58 19.07 5.59 -16.19
N GLN A 59 19.60 6.66 -16.76
CA GLN A 59 18.86 7.91 -16.91
C GLN A 59 17.91 7.85 -18.13
N GLY A 60 16.77 8.53 -18.01
CA GLY A 60 15.84 8.74 -19.11
C GLY A 60 14.41 8.92 -18.62
N ALA A 61 13.58 9.54 -19.46
CA ALA A 61 12.21 9.90 -19.10
C ALA A 61 11.25 8.71 -19.23
N GLN A 62 11.51 7.77 -20.14
CA GLN A 62 10.63 6.65 -20.47
C GLN A 62 10.40 5.74 -19.27
N TRP A 63 9.22 5.13 -19.14
CA TRP A 63 8.91 4.28 -18.00
C TRP A 63 9.87 3.08 -17.89
N TRP A 64 10.23 2.47 -19.02
CA TRP A 64 11.07 1.27 -19.04
C TRP A 64 12.50 1.51 -18.51
N THR A 65 12.93 2.77 -18.33
CA THR A 65 14.24 3.05 -17.74
C THR A 65 14.31 2.61 -16.27
N ALA A 66 13.19 2.57 -15.54
CA ALA A 66 13.12 2.03 -14.17
C ALA A 66 13.44 0.51 -14.13
N TYR A 67 13.32 -0.16 -15.27
CA TYR A 67 13.57 -1.60 -15.40
C TYR A 67 14.97 -1.91 -15.94
N GLN A 68 15.86 -0.91 -16.02
CA GLN A 68 17.25 -1.11 -16.42
C GLN A 68 18.20 -0.75 -15.28
N PRO A 69 18.42 -1.67 -14.32
CA PRO A 69 19.23 -1.40 -13.14
C PRO A 69 20.72 -1.29 -13.51
N VAL A 70 21.41 -0.39 -12.83
CA VAL A 70 22.87 -0.20 -12.96
C VAL A 70 23.61 -0.54 -11.67
N SER A 71 22.89 -0.54 -10.55
CA SER A 71 23.37 -0.96 -9.23
C SER A 71 22.17 -1.31 -8.35
N TYR A 72 22.39 -2.00 -7.23
CA TYR A 72 21.35 -2.26 -6.23
C TYR A 72 21.28 -1.21 -5.11
N LYS A 73 21.85 -0.01 -5.33
CA LYS A 73 21.59 1.13 -4.44
C LYS A 73 20.14 1.57 -4.59
N ILE A 74 19.48 1.92 -3.51
CA ILE A 74 18.15 2.56 -3.56
C ILE A 74 18.33 4.04 -3.89
N ALA A 75 18.31 4.33 -5.19
CA ALA A 75 18.61 5.65 -5.76
C ALA A 75 17.98 5.82 -7.15
N GLY A 76 16.78 5.25 -7.34
CA GLY A 76 16.01 5.41 -8.57
C GLY A 76 15.44 6.83 -8.72
N ARG A 77 14.79 7.11 -9.87
CA ARG A 77 14.14 8.41 -10.13
C ARG A 77 12.99 8.74 -9.17
N LEU A 78 12.44 7.73 -8.50
CA LEU A 78 11.25 7.84 -7.64
C LEU A 78 11.58 8.31 -6.22
N GLY A 79 12.86 8.26 -5.85
CA GLY A 79 13.34 8.67 -4.54
C GLY A 79 14.63 7.96 -4.15
N ASP A 80 15.24 8.46 -3.10
CA ASP A 80 16.39 7.85 -2.45
C ASP A 80 15.96 6.82 -1.39
N ARG A 81 16.95 6.18 -0.77
CA ARG A 81 16.75 5.25 0.34
C ARG A 81 15.90 5.83 1.48
N THR A 82 16.11 7.11 1.82
CA THR A 82 15.42 7.76 2.94
C THR A 82 13.92 7.88 2.66
N SER A 83 13.55 8.42 1.50
CA SER A 83 12.16 8.54 1.06
C SER A 83 11.49 7.18 0.87
N PHE A 84 12.22 6.16 0.37
CA PHE A 84 11.72 4.79 0.30
C PHE A 84 11.37 4.22 1.68
N GLN A 85 12.28 4.33 2.67
CA GLN A 85 12.03 3.83 4.02
C GLN A 85 10.91 4.62 4.73
N ASN A 86 10.81 5.92 4.49
CA ASN A 86 9.73 6.76 4.98
C ASN A 86 8.36 6.31 4.42
N MET A 87 8.31 6.01 3.12
CA MET A 87 7.11 5.47 2.48
C MET A 87 6.68 4.15 3.10
N VAL A 88 7.61 3.21 3.28
CA VAL A 88 7.32 1.91 3.92
C VAL A 88 6.72 2.12 5.31
N SER A 89 7.38 2.93 6.14
CA SER A 89 6.94 3.22 7.52
C SER A 89 5.56 3.89 7.55
N THR A 90 5.31 4.82 6.62
CA THR A 90 4.02 5.53 6.52
C THR A 90 2.90 4.61 6.08
N CYS A 91 3.14 3.74 5.10
CA CYS A 91 2.17 2.75 4.65
C CYS A 91 1.83 1.75 5.76
N HIS A 92 2.83 1.26 6.50
CA HIS A 92 2.61 0.41 7.67
C HIS A 92 1.75 1.08 8.74
N ALA A 93 2.02 2.36 9.05
CA ALA A 93 1.20 3.13 10.00
C ALA A 93 -0.26 3.29 9.54
N ALA A 94 -0.51 3.30 8.22
CA ALA A 94 -1.84 3.28 7.63
C ALA A 94 -2.46 1.87 7.53
N GLY A 95 -1.76 0.83 7.99
CA GLY A 95 -2.21 -0.57 7.93
C GLY A 95 -2.08 -1.21 6.54
N VAL A 96 -1.22 -0.66 5.68
CA VAL A 96 -0.96 -1.13 4.31
C VAL A 96 0.46 -1.68 4.22
N LYS A 97 0.61 -2.92 3.76
CA LYS A 97 1.90 -3.57 3.53
C LYS A 97 2.52 -3.12 2.21
N VAL A 98 3.84 -3.28 2.05
CA VAL A 98 4.56 -2.83 0.86
C VAL A 98 5.19 -3.99 0.10
N ILE A 99 4.89 -4.07 -1.19
CA ILE A 99 5.54 -4.94 -2.18
C ILE A 99 6.47 -4.08 -3.04
N ALA A 100 7.72 -4.47 -3.19
CA ALA A 100 8.67 -3.80 -4.09
C ALA A 100 8.83 -4.59 -5.40
N ASP A 101 8.60 -3.95 -6.54
CA ASP A 101 8.96 -4.50 -7.84
C ASP A 101 10.49 -4.61 -7.94
N SER A 102 10.99 -5.79 -8.28
CA SER A 102 12.39 -6.17 -8.13
C SER A 102 12.94 -6.76 -9.41
N VAL A 103 13.86 -6.02 -10.04
CA VAL A 103 14.52 -6.44 -11.28
C VAL A 103 15.80 -7.19 -10.96
N ILE A 104 15.71 -8.52 -11.04
CA ILE A 104 16.80 -9.44 -10.63
C ILE A 104 17.23 -10.40 -11.75
N ASN A 105 16.60 -10.32 -12.93
CA ASN A 105 16.99 -11.12 -14.10
C ASN A 105 18.24 -10.58 -14.78
N HIS A 106 18.33 -9.25 -14.92
CA HIS A 106 19.30 -8.60 -15.78
C HIS A 106 19.79 -7.28 -15.18
N MET A 107 20.87 -6.77 -15.76
CA MET A 107 21.34 -5.39 -15.61
C MET A 107 21.11 -4.61 -16.91
N SER A 108 21.30 -3.29 -16.88
CA SER A 108 21.00 -2.40 -18.01
C SER A 108 21.78 -2.71 -19.29
N ALA A 109 21.30 -2.30 -20.45
CA ALA A 109 22.12 -2.26 -21.65
C ALA A 109 23.05 -1.03 -21.64
N GLY A 110 24.02 -0.98 -22.57
CA GLY A 110 24.82 0.21 -22.86
C GLY A 110 25.81 0.61 -21.77
N SER A 111 26.16 1.90 -21.71
CA SER A 111 27.10 2.46 -20.74
C SER A 111 26.73 3.89 -20.39
N GLY A 112 27.05 4.32 -19.17
CA GLY A 112 26.80 5.69 -18.73
C GLY A 112 26.92 5.87 -17.23
N THR A 113 26.18 6.84 -16.70
CA THR A 113 26.08 7.13 -15.27
C THR A 113 24.64 6.98 -14.82
N GLY A 114 24.41 6.17 -13.80
CA GLY A 114 23.09 5.93 -13.22
C GLY A 114 22.49 7.15 -12.53
N THR A 115 21.20 7.04 -12.19
CA THR A 115 20.47 8.06 -11.41
C THR A 115 21.09 8.35 -10.04
N GLY A 116 21.83 7.39 -9.48
CA GLY A 116 22.56 7.48 -8.20
C GLY A 116 24.06 7.72 -8.36
N GLY A 117 24.53 8.10 -9.55
CA GLY A 117 25.91 8.47 -9.84
C GLY A 117 26.87 7.31 -10.13
N THR A 118 26.40 6.06 -10.20
CA THR A 118 27.25 4.91 -10.52
C THR A 118 27.61 4.89 -12.01
N ASN A 119 28.90 4.94 -12.33
CA ASN A 119 29.36 4.70 -13.69
C ASN A 119 29.32 3.20 -14.01
N TYR A 120 28.79 2.85 -15.19
CA TYR A 120 28.62 1.46 -15.61
C TYR A 120 28.91 1.30 -17.11
N THR A 121 29.26 0.08 -17.50
CA THR A 121 29.24 -0.38 -18.90
C THR A 121 28.56 -1.75 -18.93
N LYS A 122 27.96 -2.14 -20.05
CA LYS A 122 27.31 -3.45 -20.19
C LYS A 122 28.28 -4.55 -19.76
N TYR A 123 27.82 -5.43 -18.87
CA TYR A 123 28.58 -6.50 -18.21
C TYR A 123 29.63 -6.08 -17.17
N ASN A 124 29.73 -4.79 -16.82
CA ASN A 124 30.58 -4.30 -15.75
C ASN A 124 29.83 -3.23 -14.94
N TYR A 125 29.34 -3.66 -13.77
CA TYR A 125 28.56 -2.87 -12.81
C TYR A 125 29.33 -2.86 -11.49
N PRO A 126 30.20 -1.85 -11.28
CA PRO A 126 31.14 -1.83 -10.17
C PRO A 126 30.48 -2.02 -8.80
N GLY A 127 31.07 -2.91 -8.00
CA GLY A 127 30.58 -3.26 -6.66
C GLY A 127 29.53 -4.37 -6.62
N TYR A 128 29.00 -4.81 -7.77
CA TYR A 128 27.97 -5.86 -7.83
C TYR A 128 28.35 -6.98 -8.80
N PHE A 129 28.44 -6.69 -10.10
CA PHE A 129 28.59 -7.72 -11.14
C PHE A 129 29.65 -7.35 -12.18
N GLN A 130 30.41 -8.33 -12.63
CA GLN A 130 31.43 -8.24 -13.67
C GLN A 130 31.15 -9.30 -14.75
N ASP A 131 31.95 -9.34 -15.81
CA ASP A 131 31.65 -10.12 -17.02
C ASP A 131 31.33 -11.60 -16.74
N GLN A 132 32.02 -12.23 -15.78
CA GLN A 132 31.82 -13.62 -15.39
C GLN A 132 30.48 -13.92 -14.68
N ASP A 133 29.77 -12.89 -14.21
CA ASP A 133 28.53 -13.00 -13.46
C ASP A 133 27.28 -13.02 -14.35
N PHE A 134 27.47 -13.03 -15.66
CA PHE A 134 26.41 -13.02 -16.67
C PHE A 134 26.46 -14.30 -17.51
N HIS A 135 25.30 -14.70 -18.06
CA HIS A 135 25.25 -15.87 -18.93
C HIS A 135 26.07 -15.65 -20.21
N SER A 136 26.63 -16.73 -20.75
CA SER A 136 27.49 -16.65 -21.94
C SER A 136 26.73 -16.33 -23.24
N CYS A 137 25.40 -16.53 -23.29
CA CYS A 137 24.60 -16.22 -24.47
C CYS A 137 24.30 -14.70 -24.53
N ARG A 138 25.16 -13.95 -25.21
CA ARG A 138 25.07 -12.47 -25.33
C ARG A 138 24.24 -12.02 -26.54
N THR A 139 23.15 -12.71 -26.82
CA THR A 139 22.26 -12.42 -27.95
C THR A 139 20.83 -12.31 -27.47
N SER A 140 20.00 -11.53 -28.17
CA SER A 140 18.59 -11.43 -27.83
C SER A 140 17.88 -12.79 -27.91
N ILE A 141 16.97 -13.03 -26.96
CA ILE A 141 16.03 -14.15 -27.02
C ILE A 141 15.31 -14.14 -28.37
N SER A 142 15.28 -15.28 -29.04
CA SER A 142 14.68 -15.44 -30.38
C SER A 142 13.81 -16.68 -30.52
N ASN A 143 13.84 -17.60 -29.54
CA ASN A 143 13.05 -18.82 -29.58
C ASN A 143 12.44 -19.14 -28.20
N TYR A 144 11.18 -18.76 -27.99
CA TYR A 144 10.46 -19.03 -26.75
C TYR A 144 10.07 -20.51 -26.54
N ALA A 145 10.25 -21.37 -27.56
CA ALA A 145 10.11 -22.82 -27.42
C ALA A 145 11.42 -23.50 -26.95
N ASP A 146 12.52 -22.76 -26.79
CA ASP A 146 13.77 -23.24 -26.22
C ASP A 146 13.99 -22.62 -24.83
N ARG A 147 13.90 -23.45 -23.79
CA ARG A 147 14.10 -23.04 -22.40
C ARG A 147 15.45 -22.37 -22.16
N SER A 148 16.53 -22.93 -22.73
CA SER A 148 17.86 -22.36 -22.54
C SER A 148 17.97 -21.00 -23.23
N ASN A 149 17.29 -20.81 -24.36
CA ASN A 149 17.24 -19.50 -25.00
C ASN A 149 16.47 -18.49 -24.13
N VAL A 150 15.33 -18.87 -23.57
CA VAL A 150 14.50 -18.00 -22.72
C VAL A 150 15.19 -17.59 -21.42
N GLN A 151 15.97 -18.49 -20.81
CA GLN A 151 16.49 -18.31 -19.45
C GLN A 151 17.99 -17.97 -19.35
N ASN A 152 18.74 -18.09 -20.46
CA ASN A 152 20.19 -17.84 -20.44
C ASN A 152 20.64 -16.82 -21.50
N CYS A 153 19.74 -16.28 -22.32
CA CYS A 153 20.04 -15.27 -23.34
C CYS A 153 19.35 -13.94 -23.02
N GLU A 154 19.78 -12.86 -23.67
CA GLU A 154 19.40 -11.51 -23.28
C GLU A 154 17.94 -11.17 -23.61
N LEU A 155 17.16 -10.84 -22.57
CA LEU A 155 15.85 -10.21 -22.75
C LEU A 155 16.06 -8.81 -23.34
N VAL A 156 15.64 -8.61 -24.60
CA VAL A 156 15.74 -7.34 -25.36
C VAL A 156 17.14 -6.67 -25.32
N GLY A 157 18.20 -7.46 -25.23
CA GLY A 157 19.59 -6.98 -25.20
C GLY A 157 20.07 -6.45 -23.85
N LEU A 158 19.34 -6.73 -22.77
CA LEU A 158 19.74 -6.45 -21.39
C LEU A 158 20.75 -7.48 -20.90
N ALA A 159 21.69 -7.05 -20.04
CA ALA A 159 22.78 -7.90 -19.58
C ALA A 159 22.27 -9.00 -18.63
N ASP A 160 22.15 -10.21 -19.14
CA ASP A 160 21.46 -11.32 -18.47
C ASP A 160 22.30 -11.98 -17.37
N LEU A 161 21.85 -11.91 -16.12
CA LEU A 161 22.60 -12.38 -14.95
C LEU A 161 22.62 -13.92 -14.91
N ASN A 162 23.79 -14.49 -14.62
CA ASN A 162 23.93 -15.93 -14.39
C ASN A 162 23.37 -16.31 -13.02
N THR A 163 22.05 -16.39 -12.91
CA THR A 163 21.32 -16.69 -11.68
C THR A 163 21.57 -18.10 -11.14
N GLY A 164 22.20 -18.99 -11.93
CA GLY A 164 22.71 -20.28 -11.46
C GLY A 164 24.00 -20.17 -10.63
N SER A 165 24.71 -19.03 -10.67
CA SER A 165 25.93 -18.79 -9.89
C SER A 165 25.60 -18.47 -8.44
N SER A 166 26.25 -19.15 -7.49
CA SER A 166 26.07 -18.84 -6.06
C SER A 166 26.48 -17.41 -5.69
N TYR A 167 27.42 -16.79 -6.43
CA TYR A 167 27.77 -15.39 -6.20
C TYR A 167 26.61 -14.47 -6.58
N VAL A 168 26.05 -14.66 -7.78
CA VAL A 168 24.91 -13.88 -8.27
C VAL A 168 23.70 -14.04 -7.36
N GLN A 169 23.37 -15.29 -6.99
CA GLN A 169 22.27 -15.57 -6.07
C GLN A 169 22.44 -14.86 -4.73
N GLN A 170 23.64 -14.89 -4.15
CA GLN A 170 23.91 -14.23 -2.87
C GLN A 170 23.81 -12.70 -2.99
N THR A 171 24.34 -12.12 -4.06
CA THR A 171 24.27 -10.67 -4.30
C THR A 171 22.82 -10.19 -4.45
N ILE A 172 21.99 -10.92 -5.20
CA ILE A 172 20.55 -10.64 -5.30
C ILE A 172 19.87 -10.80 -3.94
N ALA A 173 20.13 -11.90 -3.23
CA ALA A 173 19.54 -12.14 -1.92
C ALA A 173 19.90 -11.04 -0.91
N ASN A 174 21.12 -10.52 -0.96
CA ASN A 174 21.54 -9.38 -0.13
C ASN A 174 20.75 -8.11 -0.44
N TYR A 175 20.51 -7.81 -1.73
CA TYR A 175 19.69 -6.68 -2.15
C TYR A 175 18.24 -6.80 -1.67
N LEU A 176 17.61 -7.95 -1.87
CA LEU A 176 16.24 -8.18 -1.39
C LEU A 176 16.18 -8.13 0.15
N SER A 177 17.19 -8.69 0.83
CA SER A 177 17.29 -8.64 2.30
C SER A 177 17.49 -7.22 2.83
N ASP A 178 18.22 -6.38 2.10
CA ASP A 178 18.40 -4.96 2.42
C ASP A 178 17.06 -4.21 2.34
N MET A 179 16.26 -4.47 1.30
CA MET A 179 14.90 -3.93 1.21
C MET A 179 13.98 -4.45 2.33
N SER A 180 14.05 -5.74 2.66
CA SER A 180 13.32 -6.29 3.81
C SER A 180 13.74 -5.64 5.13
N SER A 181 15.02 -5.27 5.30
CA SER A 181 15.50 -4.56 6.49
C SER A 181 14.89 -3.17 6.66
N MET A 182 14.41 -2.56 5.58
CA MET A 182 13.67 -1.29 5.59
C MET A 182 12.17 -1.47 5.83
N GLY A 183 11.69 -2.71 5.94
CA GLY A 183 10.28 -3.05 6.22
C GLY A 183 9.47 -3.53 5.01
N VAL A 184 10.08 -3.77 3.85
CA VAL A 184 9.35 -4.34 2.70
C VAL A 184 8.79 -5.73 3.05
N ASP A 185 7.49 -5.92 2.84
CA ASP A 185 6.75 -7.14 3.20
C ASP A 185 6.84 -8.24 2.14
N GLY A 186 7.09 -7.85 0.89
CA GLY A 186 7.16 -8.77 -0.23
C GLY A 186 7.75 -8.17 -1.50
N PHE A 187 7.88 -9.01 -2.52
CA PHE A 187 8.52 -8.65 -3.78
C PHE A 187 7.68 -9.11 -4.96
N ARG A 188 7.55 -8.24 -5.96
CA ARG A 188 7.13 -8.62 -7.31
C ARG A 188 8.39 -8.85 -8.12
N ILE A 189 8.60 -10.07 -8.60
CA ILE A 189 9.79 -10.44 -9.35
C ILE A 189 9.54 -10.18 -10.83
N ASP A 190 10.23 -9.17 -11.35
CA ASP A 190 10.22 -8.79 -12.75
C ASP A 190 10.84 -9.89 -13.62
N ALA A 191 10.26 -10.11 -14.81
CA ALA A 191 10.78 -11.03 -15.81
C ALA A 191 11.08 -12.45 -15.26
N ALA A 192 10.33 -12.92 -14.25
CA ALA A 192 10.62 -14.16 -13.55
C ALA A 192 10.69 -15.39 -14.48
N LYS A 193 9.94 -15.38 -15.59
CA LYS A 193 10.02 -16.39 -16.66
C LYS A 193 11.43 -16.63 -17.21
N HIS A 194 12.23 -15.57 -17.22
CA HIS A 194 13.59 -15.55 -17.74
C HIS A 194 14.63 -16.02 -16.72
N ILE A 195 14.20 -16.36 -15.50
CA ILE A 195 15.03 -16.95 -14.46
C ILE A 195 14.54 -18.38 -14.21
N ALA A 196 15.44 -19.35 -14.07
CA ALA A 196 15.03 -20.70 -13.71
C ALA A 196 14.31 -20.72 -12.34
N ALA A 197 13.19 -21.45 -12.23
CA ALA A 197 12.43 -21.52 -10.97
C ALA A 197 13.28 -22.07 -9.79
N SER A 198 14.24 -22.97 -10.08
CA SER A 198 15.22 -23.44 -9.10
C SER A 198 16.13 -22.34 -8.58
N ASP A 199 16.48 -21.39 -9.43
CA ASP A 199 17.44 -20.33 -9.11
C ASP A 199 16.73 -19.25 -8.29
N LEU A 200 15.47 -18.95 -8.62
CA LEU A 200 14.59 -18.14 -7.77
C LEU A 200 14.41 -18.76 -6.38
N ALA A 201 14.19 -20.07 -6.29
CA ALA A 201 14.12 -20.77 -5.00
C ALA A 201 15.44 -20.67 -4.22
N ALA A 202 16.59 -20.80 -4.90
CA ALA A 202 17.91 -20.68 -4.29
C ALA A 202 18.21 -19.25 -3.81
N ILE A 203 17.83 -18.22 -4.58
CA ILE A 203 17.90 -16.81 -4.17
C ILE A 203 17.05 -16.59 -2.92
N LYS A 204 15.78 -17.02 -2.96
CA LYS A 204 14.84 -16.84 -1.84
C LYS A 204 15.35 -17.51 -0.56
N ALA A 205 15.93 -18.71 -0.68
CA ALA A 205 16.53 -19.43 0.46
C ALA A 205 17.74 -18.72 1.09
N LYS A 206 18.43 -17.83 0.34
CA LYS A 206 19.58 -17.06 0.82
C LYS A 206 19.18 -15.71 1.44
N MET A 207 17.92 -15.29 1.31
CA MET A 207 17.45 -14.05 1.91
C MET A 207 17.43 -14.14 3.44
N SER A 208 17.53 -12.99 4.11
CA SER A 208 17.34 -12.89 5.57
C SER A 208 15.96 -13.33 6.02
N ASN A 209 14.95 -13.17 5.16
CA ASN A 209 13.60 -13.69 5.33
C ASN A 209 13.19 -14.53 4.10
N PRO A 210 13.45 -15.85 4.11
CA PRO A 210 13.05 -16.74 3.02
C PRO A 210 11.52 -16.93 2.92
N ASN A 211 10.76 -16.47 3.91
CA ASN A 211 9.30 -16.53 3.91
C ASN A 211 8.64 -15.25 3.39
N ALA A 212 9.41 -14.28 2.89
CA ALA A 212 8.87 -13.06 2.31
C ALA A 212 7.84 -13.39 1.21
N PHE A 213 6.74 -12.63 1.16
CA PHE A 213 5.72 -12.82 0.15
C PHE A 213 6.30 -12.50 -1.24
N TRP A 214 6.17 -13.42 -2.19
CA TRP A 214 6.61 -13.21 -3.56
C TRP A 214 5.43 -13.34 -4.49
N VAL A 215 5.39 -12.48 -5.50
CA VAL A 215 4.59 -12.64 -6.70
C VAL A 215 5.49 -12.50 -7.91
N GLN A 216 5.26 -13.29 -8.95
CA GLN A 216 6.22 -13.49 -10.03
C GLN A 216 5.56 -13.22 -11.39
N GLU A 217 6.25 -12.46 -12.23
CA GLU A 217 5.82 -12.25 -13.60
C GLU A 217 6.24 -13.42 -14.49
N VAL A 218 5.29 -14.31 -14.77
CA VAL A 218 5.50 -15.44 -15.68
C VAL A 218 4.38 -15.46 -16.71
N ILE A 219 4.60 -14.79 -17.83
CA ILE A 219 3.60 -14.68 -18.90
C ILE A 219 3.40 -16.06 -19.55
N TYR A 220 2.17 -16.53 -19.62
CA TYR A 220 1.83 -17.74 -20.39
C TYR A 220 1.94 -17.48 -21.89
N GLY A 221 2.61 -18.39 -22.60
CA GLY A 221 2.59 -18.46 -24.06
C GLY A 221 2.33 -19.89 -24.53
N SER A 222 1.45 -20.03 -25.53
CA SER A 222 1.09 -21.33 -26.08
C SER A 222 2.28 -21.96 -26.80
N GLY A 223 2.67 -23.17 -26.40
CA GLY A 223 3.81 -23.89 -26.98
C GLY A 223 5.18 -23.40 -26.51
N GLU A 224 5.23 -22.43 -25.60
CA GLU A 224 6.49 -21.94 -25.03
C GLU A 224 7.03 -22.89 -23.95
N ALA A 225 8.35 -22.94 -23.81
CA ALA A 225 9.02 -23.95 -23.00
C ALA A 225 8.90 -23.72 -21.48
N VAL A 226 8.62 -22.49 -21.06
CA VAL A 226 8.54 -22.07 -19.66
C VAL A 226 7.11 -21.65 -19.35
N GLN A 227 6.53 -22.26 -18.32
CA GLN A 227 5.12 -22.15 -17.98
C GLN A 227 4.89 -21.58 -16.57
N PRO A 228 3.80 -20.81 -16.33
CA PRO A 228 3.51 -20.18 -15.04
C PRO A 228 3.46 -21.16 -13.85
N SER A 229 2.94 -22.37 -14.07
CA SER A 229 2.77 -23.39 -13.03
C SER A 229 4.08 -23.81 -12.37
N GLU A 230 5.22 -23.67 -13.06
CA GLU A 230 6.56 -24.02 -12.56
C GLU A 230 6.99 -23.13 -11.38
N TYR A 231 6.43 -21.93 -11.26
CA TYR A 231 6.87 -20.91 -10.30
C TYR A 231 6.00 -20.85 -9.04
N THR A 232 4.92 -21.61 -9.01
CA THR A 232 3.95 -21.61 -7.90
C THR A 232 4.49 -22.18 -6.59
N GLY A 233 5.68 -22.80 -6.61
CA GLY A 233 6.37 -23.31 -5.44
C GLY A 233 7.15 -22.26 -4.64
N THR A 234 7.36 -21.06 -5.18
CA THR A 234 8.15 -19.98 -4.56
C THR A 234 7.33 -18.72 -4.26
N GLY A 235 6.12 -18.60 -4.81
CA GLY A 235 5.25 -17.44 -4.65
C GLY A 235 4.01 -17.54 -5.50
N ASP A 236 3.17 -16.50 -5.41
CA ASP A 236 2.07 -16.30 -6.36
C ASP A 236 2.65 -15.96 -7.75
N VAL A 237 1.81 -16.05 -8.77
CA VAL A 237 2.16 -15.69 -10.14
C VAL A 237 1.08 -14.77 -10.72
N ASP A 238 1.53 -13.77 -11.46
CA ASP A 238 0.64 -12.89 -12.22
C ASP A 238 -0.14 -13.69 -13.27
N GLU A 239 -1.46 -13.77 -13.12
CA GLU A 239 -2.33 -14.55 -14.01
C GLU A 239 -2.79 -13.70 -15.20
N PHE A 240 -1.89 -13.54 -16.18
CA PHE A 240 -2.15 -12.77 -17.40
C PHE A 240 -3.39 -13.26 -18.17
N ARG A 241 -3.74 -14.55 -18.10
CA ARG A 241 -4.89 -15.08 -18.85
C ARG A 241 -6.22 -14.65 -18.27
N SER A 242 -6.30 -14.38 -16.96
CA SER A 242 -7.54 -13.80 -16.41
C SER A 242 -7.77 -12.40 -16.98
N ALA A 243 -6.71 -11.61 -17.15
CA ALA A 243 -6.81 -10.26 -17.70
C ALA A 243 -7.24 -10.27 -19.18
N THR A 244 -6.71 -11.21 -19.99
CA THR A 244 -7.14 -11.35 -21.39
C THR A 244 -8.59 -11.82 -21.51
N TRP A 245 -9.07 -12.70 -20.62
CA TRP A 245 -10.49 -13.08 -20.60
C TRP A 245 -11.41 -11.96 -20.16
N LEU A 246 -11.02 -11.17 -19.17
CA LEU A 246 -11.77 -9.97 -18.80
C LEU A 246 -11.87 -9.03 -20.01
N LYS A 247 -10.77 -8.80 -20.74
CA LYS A 247 -10.82 -8.04 -21.99
C LYS A 247 -11.78 -8.65 -23.00
N SER A 248 -11.69 -9.96 -23.28
CA SER A 248 -12.58 -10.61 -24.24
C SER A 248 -14.05 -10.46 -23.86
N ALA A 249 -14.40 -10.59 -22.58
CA ALA A 249 -15.77 -10.48 -22.11
C ALA A 249 -16.32 -9.05 -22.20
N PHE A 250 -15.54 -8.05 -21.79
CA PHE A 250 -15.94 -6.64 -21.74
C PHE A 250 -15.70 -5.85 -23.04
N ASN A 251 -15.04 -6.44 -24.04
CA ASN A 251 -14.73 -5.78 -25.31
C ASN A 251 -15.09 -6.65 -26.51
N GLY A 252 -16.40 -6.79 -26.76
CA GLY A 252 -16.98 -7.49 -27.91
C GLY A 252 -17.51 -8.90 -27.59
N GLY A 253 -17.21 -9.43 -26.40
CA GLY A 253 -17.81 -10.65 -25.87
C GLY A 253 -19.02 -10.37 -24.98
N LYS A 254 -19.27 -11.31 -24.04
CA LYS A 254 -20.38 -11.23 -23.10
C LYS A 254 -19.89 -11.45 -21.67
N ILE A 255 -20.23 -10.56 -20.75
CA ILE A 255 -19.86 -10.76 -19.33
C ILE A 255 -20.67 -11.88 -18.67
N SER A 256 -21.78 -12.33 -19.28
CA SER A 256 -22.50 -13.54 -18.88
C SER A 256 -21.66 -14.83 -18.96
N ASP A 257 -20.64 -14.86 -19.83
CA ASP A 257 -19.73 -15.99 -19.96
C ASP A 257 -18.75 -16.10 -18.77
N LEU A 258 -18.65 -15.05 -17.94
CA LEU A 258 -17.78 -15.02 -16.74
C LEU A 258 -18.38 -15.76 -15.53
N SER A 259 -19.47 -16.52 -15.71
CA SER A 259 -20.01 -17.41 -14.67
C SER A 259 -18.99 -18.46 -14.22
N THR A 260 -18.06 -18.80 -15.11
CA THR A 260 -16.89 -19.63 -14.83
C THR A 260 -15.68 -19.01 -15.53
N TRP A 261 -14.53 -19.05 -14.87
CA TRP A 261 -13.27 -18.85 -15.56
C TRP A 261 -13.05 -20.02 -16.53
N GLY A 262 -12.50 -19.75 -17.72
CA GLY A 262 -12.07 -20.77 -18.65
C GLY A 262 -10.93 -21.67 -18.13
N ASN A 263 -10.40 -22.52 -19.02
CA ASN A 263 -9.42 -23.54 -18.67
C ASN A 263 -7.96 -23.02 -18.63
N GLY A 264 -7.13 -23.72 -17.85
CA GLY A 264 -5.68 -23.55 -17.83
C GLY A 264 -5.16 -22.56 -16.81
N LEU A 265 -6.05 -21.79 -16.16
CA LEU A 265 -5.67 -20.88 -15.07
C LEU A 265 -4.96 -21.61 -13.92
N LEU A 266 -4.14 -20.86 -13.20
CA LEU A 266 -3.52 -21.31 -11.96
C LEU A 266 -4.55 -21.60 -10.86
N GLY A 267 -4.11 -22.30 -9.81
CA GLY A 267 -4.92 -22.43 -8.60
C GLY A 267 -5.18 -21.06 -7.98
N SER A 268 -6.41 -20.82 -7.50
CA SER A 268 -6.81 -19.50 -6.97
C SER A 268 -5.91 -18.98 -5.85
N SER A 269 -5.31 -19.85 -5.05
CA SER A 269 -4.40 -19.47 -3.95
C SER A 269 -2.97 -19.18 -4.40
N GLN A 270 -2.69 -19.23 -5.70
CA GLN A 270 -1.37 -19.07 -6.31
C GLN A 270 -1.40 -18.02 -7.44
N ALA A 271 -2.54 -17.36 -7.64
CA ALA A 271 -2.79 -16.47 -8.76
C ALA A 271 -3.02 -15.05 -8.26
N ARG A 272 -2.20 -14.10 -8.73
CA ARG A 272 -2.51 -12.68 -8.62
C ARG A 272 -3.20 -12.22 -9.90
N THR A 273 -4.41 -11.71 -9.76
CA THR A 273 -5.30 -11.37 -10.88
C THR A 273 -5.38 -9.86 -11.04
N PHE A 274 -5.47 -9.37 -12.27
CA PHE A 274 -5.57 -7.94 -12.57
C PHE A 274 -6.43 -7.72 -13.82
N VAL A 275 -6.90 -6.49 -14.02
CA VAL A 275 -7.59 -6.07 -15.26
C VAL A 275 -6.56 -5.68 -16.31
N ASP A 276 -5.50 -4.99 -15.87
CA ASP A 276 -4.42 -4.45 -16.68
C ASP A 276 -3.15 -4.25 -15.85
N ASN A 277 -2.03 -4.02 -16.54
CA ASN A 277 -0.77 -3.58 -15.95
C ASN A 277 -0.03 -2.68 -16.96
N TRP A 278 1.14 -2.17 -16.59
CA TRP A 278 1.89 -1.21 -17.40
C TRP A 278 2.37 -1.77 -18.75
N ASP A 279 2.59 -3.08 -18.88
CA ASP A 279 2.99 -3.70 -20.14
C ASP A 279 1.78 -3.96 -21.06
N THR A 280 0.74 -4.57 -20.51
CA THR A 280 -0.39 -5.08 -21.29
C THR A 280 -1.42 -4.01 -21.63
N GLU A 281 -1.53 -2.95 -20.82
CA GLU A 281 -2.40 -1.81 -21.13
C GLU A 281 -1.92 -1.07 -22.38
N ARG A 282 -0.60 -1.05 -22.60
CA ARG A 282 0.09 -0.28 -23.64
C ARG A 282 0.24 -1.05 -24.95
N ASN A 283 0.49 -2.35 -24.85
CA ASN A 283 0.54 -3.23 -26.03
C ASN A 283 -0.85 -3.69 -26.51
N GLY A 284 -1.91 -3.35 -25.76
CA GLY A 284 -3.29 -3.66 -26.13
C GLY A 284 -3.70 -5.11 -25.87
N SER A 285 -2.97 -5.88 -25.06
CA SER A 285 -3.38 -7.25 -24.68
C SER A 285 -4.47 -7.27 -23.61
N THR A 286 -4.56 -6.24 -22.76
CA THR A 286 -5.59 -6.11 -21.73
C THR A 286 -6.48 -4.89 -21.96
N LEU A 287 -7.49 -4.70 -21.10
CA LEU A 287 -8.20 -3.43 -21.03
C LEU A 287 -7.25 -2.33 -20.52
N ASN A 288 -7.73 -1.09 -20.52
CA ASN A 288 -7.08 0.06 -19.90
C ASN A 288 -8.13 1.16 -19.65
N TYR A 289 -7.73 2.25 -19.01
CA TYR A 289 -8.63 3.36 -18.67
C TYR A 289 -9.39 3.98 -19.87
N LYS A 290 -8.90 3.83 -21.11
CA LYS A 290 -9.54 4.37 -22.33
C LYS A 290 -10.80 3.61 -22.73
N TYR A 291 -11.06 2.44 -22.13
CA TYR A 291 -12.28 1.65 -22.37
C TYR A 291 -13.49 2.14 -21.53
N GLY A 292 -13.36 3.24 -20.77
CA GLY A 292 -14.48 3.87 -20.07
C GLY A 292 -15.15 2.94 -19.06
N SER A 293 -16.49 2.84 -19.11
CA SER A 293 -17.27 2.01 -18.18
C SER A 293 -16.85 0.55 -18.18
N ALA A 294 -16.51 -0.03 -19.34
CA ALA A 294 -16.09 -1.43 -19.42
C ALA A 294 -14.84 -1.71 -18.56
N TYR A 295 -13.89 -0.77 -18.49
CA TYR A 295 -12.71 -0.88 -17.63
C TYR A 295 -13.06 -0.79 -16.14
N THR A 296 -13.93 0.15 -15.77
CA THR A 296 -14.42 0.30 -14.40
C THR A 296 -15.16 -0.97 -13.95
N LEU A 297 -16.07 -1.48 -14.77
CA LEU A 297 -16.87 -2.67 -14.47
C LEU A 297 -16.02 -3.94 -14.43
N ALA A 298 -14.97 -4.05 -15.25
CA ALA A 298 -14.01 -5.16 -15.14
C ALA A 298 -13.27 -5.16 -13.79
N ASN A 299 -12.91 -3.99 -13.26
CA ASN A 299 -12.32 -3.87 -11.92
C ASN A 299 -13.34 -4.23 -10.82
N VAL A 300 -14.59 -3.80 -10.95
CA VAL A 300 -15.69 -4.18 -10.04
C VAL A 300 -15.88 -5.70 -10.04
N PHE A 301 -15.90 -6.34 -11.23
CA PHE A 301 -16.01 -7.78 -11.35
C PHE A 301 -14.82 -8.50 -10.71
N LEU A 302 -13.59 -8.06 -11.00
CA LEU A 302 -12.36 -8.64 -10.44
C LEU A 302 -12.40 -8.63 -8.90
N LEU A 303 -12.76 -7.50 -8.29
CA LEU A 303 -12.83 -7.34 -6.84
C LEU A 303 -14.02 -8.11 -6.22
N ALA A 304 -15.11 -8.29 -6.97
CA ALA A 304 -16.26 -9.06 -6.52
C ALA A 304 -16.09 -10.58 -6.67
N ASN A 305 -15.26 -11.04 -7.61
CA ASN A 305 -15.02 -12.46 -7.86
C ASN A 305 -14.26 -13.11 -6.68
N SER A 306 -14.27 -14.44 -6.58
CA SER A 306 -13.53 -15.19 -5.55
C SER A 306 -12.17 -15.71 -6.02
N TYR A 307 -11.89 -15.67 -7.32
CA TYR A 307 -10.65 -16.19 -7.90
C TYR A 307 -9.49 -15.22 -7.71
N GLY A 308 -8.33 -15.76 -7.31
CA GLY A 308 -7.07 -15.04 -7.16
C GLY A 308 -7.04 -13.98 -6.06
N SER A 309 -5.88 -13.35 -5.90
CA SER A 309 -5.67 -12.11 -5.16
C SER A 309 -5.74 -10.91 -6.13
N PRO A 310 -6.69 -9.97 -5.98
CA PRO A 310 -6.82 -8.85 -6.90
C PRO A 310 -5.67 -7.84 -6.78
N ASN A 311 -5.11 -7.43 -7.92
CA ASN A 311 -4.24 -6.27 -8.04
C ASN A 311 -4.92 -5.19 -8.88
N VAL A 312 -5.13 -4.02 -8.27
CA VAL A 312 -5.64 -2.83 -8.94
C VAL A 312 -4.45 -2.02 -9.45
N TYR A 313 -4.27 -2.02 -10.75
CA TYR A 313 -3.24 -1.20 -11.38
C TYR A 313 -3.67 0.28 -11.44
N SER A 314 -2.77 1.18 -11.04
CA SER A 314 -3.01 2.61 -11.04
C SER A 314 -1.82 3.38 -11.61
N GLY A 315 -1.81 3.50 -12.93
CA GLY A 315 -0.86 4.31 -13.68
C GLY A 315 -1.38 5.71 -14.03
N TYR A 316 -1.02 6.15 -15.24
CA TYR A 316 -1.24 7.49 -15.77
C TYR A 316 -1.62 7.45 -17.24
N ALA A 317 -2.19 8.54 -17.74
CA ALA A 317 -2.56 8.68 -19.13
C ALA A 317 -1.32 8.69 -20.04
N PHE A 318 -1.40 7.94 -21.14
CA PHE A 318 -0.31 7.81 -22.10
C PHE A 318 -0.83 7.90 -23.54
N SER A 319 0.04 8.37 -24.43
CA SER A 319 -0.19 8.50 -25.87
C SER A 319 0.70 7.57 -26.68
N SER A 320 1.92 7.31 -26.20
CA SER A 320 2.87 6.36 -26.74
C SER A 320 3.12 5.22 -25.76
N ASN A 321 3.62 4.10 -26.29
CA ASN A 321 4.04 2.96 -25.49
C ASN A 321 5.07 3.38 -24.42
N ASP A 322 6.00 4.26 -24.77
CA ASP A 322 7.17 4.54 -23.93
C ASP A 322 7.00 5.73 -22.99
N ASP A 323 5.82 6.35 -22.95
CA ASP A 323 5.57 7.56 -22.16
C ASP A 323 5.87 7.32 -20.67
N GLY A 324 6.78 8.14 -20.14
CA GLY A 324 7.14 8.18 -18.73
C GLY A 324 6.09 8.82 -17.84
N PRO A 325 6.29 8.78 -16.51
CA PRO A 325 5.34 9.34 -15.56
C PRO A 325 5.24 10.87 -15.70
N PRO A 326 4.02 11.44 -15.59
CA PRO A 326 3.85 12.87 -15.48
C PRO A 326 4.61 13.43 -14.28
N ASN A 327 5.13 14.66 -14.41
CA ASN A 327 5.83 15.37 -13.33
C ASN A 327 6.97 14.57 -12.66
N GLY A 328 7.60 13.65 -13.40
CA GLY A 328 8.64 12.77 -12.88
C GLY A 328 8.18 11.88 -11.73
N GLY A 329 6.90 11.49 -11.71
CA GLY A 329 6.31 10.61 -10.70
C GLY A 329 5.65 11.33 -9.51
N THR A 330 5.74 12.65 -9.42
CA THR A 330 5.06 13.42 -8.35
C THR A 330 3.55 13.47 -8.63
N VAL A 331 2.75 13.05 -7.65
CA VAL A 331 1.28 13.14 -7.71
C VAL A 331 0.79 14.23 -6.75
N ASN A 332 0.36 15.36 -7.31
CA ASN A 332 -0.20 16.48 -6.54
C ASN A 332 -1.66 16.22 -6.15
N ALA A 333 -2.45 15.77 -7.13
CA ALA A 333 -3.82 15.34 -6.95
C ALA A 333 -4.17 14.25 -7.97
N CYS A 334 -5.11 13.39 -7.61
CA CYS A 334 -5.66 12.43 -8.55
C CYS A 334 -6.53 13.13 -9.59
N TYR A 335 -6.59 12.56 -10.80
CA TYR A 335 -7.32 13.11 -11.95
C TYR A 335 -6.82 14.45 -12.48
N SER A 336 -5.71 14.97 -11.92
CA SER A 336 -4.98 16.11 -12.45
C SER A 336 -3.66 15.63 -13.05
N ASP A 337 -3.08 16.47 -13.91
CA ASP A 337 -1.71 16.30 -14.42
C ASP A 337 -1.43 14.94 -15.10
N GLY A 338 -2.47 14.27 -15.61
CA GLY A 338 -2.36 12.98 -16.30
C GLY A 338 -2.41 11.74 -15.40
N TRP A 339 -2.61 11.85 -14.09
CA TRP A 339 -2.73 10.69 -13.19
C TRP A 339 -4.14 10.09 -13.21
N ASN A 340 -4.26 8.80 -13.55
CA ASN A 340 -5.55 8.13 -13.64
C ASN A 340 -6.11 7.79 -12.24
N CYS A 341 -5.25 7.36 -11.32
CA CYS A 341 -5.62 6.99 -9.94
C CYS A 341 -6.75 5.97 -9.82
N THR A 342 -6.76 4.91 -10.63
CA THR A 342 -7.82 3.87 -10.61
C THR A 342 -8.11 3.34 -9.21
N HIS A 343 -7.08 3.18 -8.37
CA HIS A 343 -7.21 2.75 -6.98
C HIS A 343 -8.12 3.65 -6.11
N ALA A 344 -8.28 4.92 -6.48
CA ALA A 344 -9.04 5.93 -5.75
C ALA A 344 -10.44 6.19 -6.34
N TRP A 345 -10.80 5.55 -7.47
CA TRP A 345 -12.14 5.68 -8.05
C TRP A 345 -13.14 5.08 -7.09
N ARG A 346 -14.25 5.75 -6.76
CA ARG A 346 -15.23 5.26 -5.78
C ARG A 346 -15.64 3.81 -6.08
N GLN A 347 -15.95 3.54 -7.34
CA GLN A 347 -16.40 2.25 -7.85
C GLN A 347 -15.39 1.13 -7.59
N VAL A 348 -14.09 1.44 -7.59
CA VAL A 348 -13.00 0.49 -7.36
C VAL A 348 -12.63 0.44 -5.87
N ALA A 349 -12.37 1.61 -5.27
CA ALA A 349 -11.95 1.75 -3.89
C ALA A 349 -12.97 1.16 -2.91
N ASN A 350 -14.27 1.33 -3.15
CA ASN A 350 -15.31 0.77 -2.28
C ASN A 350 -15.47 -0.75 -2.44
N MET A 351 -15.07 -1.29 -3.59
CA MET A 351 -15.06 -2.74 -3.81
C MET A 351 -13.93 -3.44 -3.05
N VAL A 352 -12.94 -2.72 -2.55
CA VAL A 352 -11.95 -3.27 -1.60
C VAL A 352 -12.61 -3.60 -0.26
N GLY A 353 -13.46 -2.71 0.25
CA GLY A 353 -14.29 -2.97 1.42
C GLY A 353 -15.22 -4.17 1.21
N PHE A 354 -15.84 -4.25 0.03
CA PHE A 354 -16.63 -5.42 -0.38
C PHE A 354 -15.79 -6.71 -0.35
N ARG A 355 -14.64 -6.74 -1.03
CA ARG A 355 -13.73 -7.90 -1.12
C ARG A 355 -13.33 -8.40 0.27
N ASN A 356 -12.96 -7.48 1.15
CA ASN A 356 -12.61 -7.79 2.54
C ASN A 356 -13.78 -8.42 3.30
N ALA A 357 -14.98 -7.84 3.19
CA ALA A 357 -16.16 -8.34 3.88
C ALA A 357 -16.56 -9.75 3.40
N VAL A 358 -16.46 -10.01 2.10
CA VAL A 358 -16.87 -11.28 1.48
C VAL A 358 -15.78 -12.36 1.47
N SER A 359 -14.64 -12.10 2.10
CA SER A 359 -13.54 -13.06 2.17
C SER A 359 -14.01 -14.43 2.70
N GLY A 360 -13.49 -15.48 2.08
CA GLY A 360 -13.79 -16.89 2.38
C GLY A 360 -15.10 -17.44 1.79
N THR A 361 -15.86 -16.68 0.99
CA THR A 361 -17.10 -17.18 0.37
C THR A 361 -16.94 -17.49 -1.11
N GLY A 362 -17.66 -18.49 -1.61
CA GLY A 362 -17.82 -18.73 -3.05
C GLY A 362 -18.84 -17.79 -3.71
N ILE A 363 -19.02 -17.97 -5.02
CA ILE A 363 -20.09 -17.33 -5.81
C ILE A 363 -21.40 -18.10 -5.57
N THR A 364 -22.50 -17.37 -5.43
CA THR A 364 -23.86 -17.88 -5.17
C THR A 364 -24.88 -17.07 -5.98
N ASN A 365 -26.08 -17.61 -6.19
CA ASN A 365 -27.20 -16.88 -6.82
C ASN A 365 -26.82 -16.16 -8.13
N TRP A 366 -26.09 -16.84 -9.02
CA TRP A 366 -25.73 -16.27 -10.32
C TRP A 366 -26.98 -16.01 -11.15
N TRP A 367 -27.12 -14.77 -11.61
CA TRP A 367 -28.13 -14.31 -12.54
C TRP A 367 -27.46 -13.69 -13.76
N SER A 368 -28.06 -13.88 -14.93
CA SER A 368 -27.66 -13.19 -16.15
C SER A 368 -28.85 -13.04 -17.10
N ASN A 369 -28.82 -11.99 -17.92
CA ASN A 369 -29.71 -11.85 -19.08
C ASN A 369 -29.24 -12.64 -20.32
N GLY A 370 -28.16 -13.42 -20.23
CA GLY A 370 -27.53 -14.13 -21.36
C GLY A 370 -26.68 -13.24 -22.28
N ASN A 371 -26.41 -12.00 -21.84
CA ASN A 371 -25.62 -11.01 -22.57
C ASN A 371 -24.71 -10.23 -21.60
N ASN A 372 -24.89 -8.90 -21.48
CA ASN A 372 -24.01 -7.98 -20.76
C ASN A 372 -24.56 -7.44 -19.44
N ALA A 373 -25.57 -8.12 -18.87
CA ALA A 373 -26.01 -7.88 -17.49
C ALA A 373 -25.91 -9.16 -16.66
N ILE A 374 -25.25 -9.04 -15.51
CA ILE A 374 -25.03 -10.14 -14.55
C ILE A 374 -25.29 -9.69 -13.12
N GLY A 375 -25.53 -10.64 -12.24
CA GLY A 375 -25.53 -10.42 -10.80
C GLY A 375 -25.21 -11.70 -10.06
N PHE A 376 -24.54 -11.59 -8.91
CA PHE A 376 -24.21 -12.74 -8.09
C PHE A 376 -23.92 -12.36 -6.65
N GLY A 377 -24.22 -13.30 -5.76
CA GLY A 377 -23.90 -13.23 -4.34
C GLY A 377 -22.51 -13.79 -4.03
N ARG A 378 -21.94 -13.31 -2.93
CA ARG A 378 -20.76 -13.87 -2.27
C ARG A 378 -21.18 -14.40 -0.90
N GLY A 379 -21.74 -15.61 -0.93
CA GLY A 379 -22.43 -16.21 0.21
C GLY A 379 -23.50 -15.29 0.80
N SER A 380 -23.64 -15.30 2.13
CA SER A 380 -24.52 -14.38 2.86
C SER A 380 -23.88 -13.03 3.18
N LYS A 381 -22.73 -12.71 2.58
CA LYS A 381 -21.92 -11.54 2.96
C LYS A 381 -21.98 -10.39 1.95
N GLY A 382 -22.23 -10.67 0.68
CA GLY A 382 -22.30 -9.61 -0.34
C GLY A 382 -23.07 -10.01 -1.58
N TYR A 383 -23.44 -9.03 -2.39
CA TYR A 383 -24.07 -9.19 -3.69
C TYR A 383 -23.61 -8.07 -4.62
N VAL A 384 -23.32 -8.40 -5.87
CA VAL A 384 -23.00 -7.43 -6.92
C VAL A 384 -23.92 -7.64 -8.12
N ALA A 385 -24.33 -6.56 -8.76
CA ALA A 385 -24.98 -6.55 -10.08
C ALA A 385 -24.18 -5.61 -11.00
N ILE A 386 -23.94 -6.03 -12.24
CA ILE A 386 -23.13 -5.31 -13.23
C ILE A 386 -23.92 -5.24 -14.53
N ASN A 387 -23.98 -4.05 -15.12
CA ASN A 387 -24.68 -3.81 -16.38
C ASN A 387 -23.76 -3.09 -17.39
N ASP A 388 -23.17 -3.86 -18.30
CA ASP A 388 -22.39 -3.36 -19.44
C ASP A 388 -23.24 -3.26 -20.73
N GLU A 389 -24.57 -3.24 -20.59
CA GLU A 389 -25.49 -2.94 -21.69
C GLU A 389 -25.57 -1.43 -21.97
N SER A 390 -26.07 -1.05 -23.15
CA SER A 390 -26.30 0.36 -23.51
C SER A 390 -27.53 0.97 -22.83
N GLY A 391 -28.36 0.17 -22.14
CA GLY A 391 -29.60 0.61 -21.48
C GLY A 391 -29.68 0.13 -20.04
N SER A 392 -30.56 0.75 -19.24
CA SER A 392 -30.77 0.34 -17.86
C SER A 392 -31.43 -1.04 -17.76
N VAL A 393 -31.04 -1.83 -16.77
CA VAL A 393 -31.63 -3.13 -16.44
C VAL A 393 -32.32 -3.04 -15.08
N THR A 394 -33.62 -3.33 -15.03
CA THR A 394 -34.36 -3.49 -13.77
C THR A 394 -34.62 -4.96 -13.51
N GLN A 395 -34.13 -5.48 -12.39
CA GLN A 395 -34.21 -6.89 -12.06
C GLN A 395 -34.46 -7.09 -10.57
N THR A 396 -35.29 -8.08 -10.24
CA THR A 396 -35.39 -8.64 -8.89
C THR A 396 -34.37 -9.77 -8.75
N PHE A 397 -33.37 -9.56 -7.91
CA PHE A 397 -32.28 -10.47 -7.68
C PHE A 397 -32.56 -11.36 -6.48
N GLN A 398 -32.28 -12.66 -6.61
CA GLN A 398 -32.23 -13.57 -5.46
C GLN A 398 -30.85 -13.46 -4.81
N THR A 399 -30.79 -13.34 -3.49
CA THR A 399 -29.57 -13.21 -2.72
C THR A 399 -29.64 -14.04 -1.44
N SER A 400 -28.47 -14.33 -0.87
CA SER A 400 -28.34 -14.93 0.46
C SER A 400 -27.99 -13.90 1.53
N LEU A 401 -27.92 -12.60 1.17
CA LEU A 401 -27.81 -11.52 2.15
C LEU A 401 -28.99 -11.61 3.14
N PRO A 402 -28.74 -11.42 4.45
CA PRO A 402 -29.81 -11.29 5.43
C PRO A 402 -30.77 -10.16 5.06
N ALA A 403 -32.04 -10.28 5.49
CA ALA A 403 -33.00 -9.21 5.34
C ALA A 403 -32.50 -7.93 6.03
N GLY A 404 -32.65 -6.79 5.36
CA GLY A 404 -32.14 -5.52 5.84
C GLY A 404 -31.89 -4.51 4.72
N THR A 405 -31.52 -3.30 5.10
CA THR A 405 -31.17 -2.23 4.15
C THR A 405 -29.66 -2.16 4.00
N TYR A 406 -29.17 -2.06 2.76
CA TYR A 406 -27.76 -2.05 2.41
C TYR A 406 -27.41 -0.81 1.60
N CYS A 407 -26.26 -0.19 1.88
CA CYS A 407 -25.69 0.86 1.05
C CYS A 407 -25.26 0.28 -0.29
N ASP A 408 -25.61 0.97 -1.37
CA ASP A 408 -25.00 0.72 -2.66
C ASP A 408 -23.65 1.43 -2.73
N VAL A 409 -22.59 0.66 -2.55
CA VAL A 409 -21.25 1.22 -2.43
C VAL A 409 -20.63 1.66 -3.77
N GLN A 410 -21.33 1.40 -4.89
CA GLN A 410 -20.95 1.93 -6.21
C GLN A 410 -21.35 3.40 -6.36
N HIS A 411 -22.44 3.82 -5.72
CA HIS A 411 -23.00 5.17 -5.83
C HIS A 411 -22.95 5.97 -4.53
N GLY A 412 -22.47 5.37 -3.44
CA GLY A 412 -22.34 6.01 -2.14
C GLY A 412 -21.26 5.39 -1.27
N ASP A 413 -21.05 6.00 -0.11
CA ASP A 413 -20.15 5.53 0.93
C ASP A 413 -20.98 5.18 2.18
N PRO A 414 -20.72 4.04 2.84
CA PRO A 414 -21.29 3.74 4.15
C PRO A 414 -20.91 4.82 5.17
N THR A 415 -21.86 5.23 6.01
CA THR A 415 -21.61 6.25 7.04
C THR A 415 -21.35 5.62 8.40
N ALA A 416 -20.52 6.27 9.24
CA ALA A 416 -20.15 5.76 10.55
C ALA A 416 -21.33 5.60 11.53
N GLY A 417 -22.44 6.33 11.32
CA GLY A 417 -23.65 6.26 12.14
C GLY A 417 -24.72 5.30 11.62
N GLY A 418 -24.43 4.52 10.58
CA GLY A 418 -25.43 3.77 9.83
C GLY A 418 -26.10 4.60 8.74
N GLY A 419 -26.23 4.00 7.57
CA GLY A 419 -26.71 4.68 6.35
C GLY A 419 -25.69 4.70 5.22
N CYS A 420 -26.06 5.40 4.15
CA CYS A 420 -25.33 5.49 2.90
C CYS A 420 -25.40 6.93 2.40
N THR A 421 -24.32 7.47 1.86
CA THR A 421 -24.37 8.79 1.19
C THR A 421 -25.07 8.74 -0.17
N GLY A 422 -25.27 7.53 -0.71
CA GLY A 422 -25.94 7.28 -1.98
C GLY A 422 -27.21 6.43 -1.82
N ALA A 423 -27.54 5.69 -2.87
CA ALA A 423 -28.71 4.81 -2.89
C ALA A 423 -28.59 3.67 -1.86
N THR A 424 -29.73 3.17 -1.42
CA THR A 424 -29.81 1.97 -0.58
C THR A 424 -30.81 0.98 -1.18
N TYR A 425 -30.59 -0.30 -0.90
CA TYR A 425 -31.48 -1.37 -1.32
C TYR A 425 -31.92 -2.19 -0.11
N THR A 426 -33.21 -2.54 -0.07
CA THR A 426 -33.75 -3.40 0.99
C THR A 426 -33.88 -4.82 0.49
N VAL A 427 -33.21 -5.74 1.17
CA VAL A 427 -33.35 -7.19 1.00
C VAL A 427 -34.51 -7.64 1.88
N GLY A 428 -35.53 -8.25 1.26
CA GLY A 428 -36.67 -8.82 1.97
C GLY A 428 -36.34 -10.12 2.71
N SER A 429 -37.24 -10.57 3.59
CA SER A 429 -37.11 -11.86 4.29
C SER A 429 -37.14 -13.08 3.37
N ASN A 430 -37.59 -12.92 2.13
CA ASN A 430 -37.52 -13.90 1.05
C ASN A 430 -36.15 -13.93 0.34
N GLY A 431 -35.17 -13.12 0.78
CA GLY A 431 -33.85 -13.02 0.17
C GLY A 431 -33.87 -12.36 -1.20
N GLN A 432 -34.79 -11.42 -1.46
CA GLN A 432 -34.87 -10.70 -2.73
C GLN A 432 -34.72 -9.21 -2.55
N PHE A 433 -34.12 -8.55 -3.54
CA PHE A 433 -34.15 -7.10 -3.70
C PHE A 433 -34.30 -6.75 -5.17
N THR A 434 -34.94 -5.62 -5.47
CA THR A 434 -35.07 -5.11 -6.84
C THR A 434 -34.15 -3.93 -7.02
N ALA A 435 -33.36 -3.93 -8.10
CA ALA A 435 -32.53 -2.80 -8.47
C ALA A 435 -32.68 -2.47 -9.95
N THR A 436 -32.61 -1.17 -10.25
CA THR A 436 -32.37 -0.65 -11.59
C THR A 436 -30.90 -0.26 -11.66
N VAL A 437 -30.13 -0.98 -12.50
CA VAL A 437 -28.72 -0.70 -12.76
C VAL A 437 -28.64 0.06 -14.08
N ALA A 438 -28.09 1.27 -14.09
CA ALA A 438 -27.99 2.06 -15.32
C ALA A 438 -26.98 1.43 -16.31
N ALA A 439 -26.95 1.95 -17.53
CA ALA A 439 -25.99 1.52 -18.55
C ALA A 439 -24.56 1.83 -18.11
N GLY A 440 -23.66 0.85 -18.17
CA GLY A 440 -22.25 1.03 -17.77
C GLY A 440 -22.03 1.18 -16.27
N GLU A 441 -22.98 0.75 -15.43
CA GLU A 441 -22.92 0.89 -13.97
C GLU A 441 -23.03 -0.47 -13.25
N ALA A 442 -22.81 -0.43 -11.93
CA ALA A 442 -22.94 -1.58 -11.05
C ALA A 442 -23.66 -1.18 -9.75
N VAL A 443 -24.20 -2.17 -9.05
CA VAL A 443 -24.70 -2.06 -7.68
C VAL A 443 -23.93 -3.07 -6.84
N ALA A 444 -23.43 -2.67 -5.68
CA ALA A 444 -22.74 -3.59 -4.77
C ALA A 444 -23.20 -3.40 -3.32
N LEU A 445 -23.62 -4.49 -2.69
CA LEU A 445 -24.18 -4.54 -1.35
C LEU A 445 -23.37 -5.54 -0.51
N TYR A 446 -23.01 -5.20 0.72
CA TYR A 446 -22.35 -6.17 1.60
C TYR A 446 -22.65 -5.91 3.08
N VAL A 447 -22.50 -6.95 3.90
CA VAL A 447 -22.70 -6.87 5.35
C VAL A 447 -21.70 -5.90 5.98
N GLY A 448 -22.19 -5.01 6.84
CA GLY A 448 -21.36 -3.93 7.41
C GLY A 448 -21.38 -2.63 6.60
N ALA A 449 -21.79 -2.66 5.32
CA ALA A 449 -22.00 -1.44 4.52
C ALA A 449 -23.25 -0.63 4.92
N SER A 450 -24.04 -1.12 5.88
CA SER A 450 -25.29 -0.50 6.34
C SER A 450 -25.16 0.25 7.67
N GLY A 451 -24.09 -0.02 8.43
CA GLY A 451 -23.87 0.40 9.82
C GLY A 451 -24.94 -0.04 10.84
N THR A 452 -25.99 -0.77 10.46
CA THR A 452 -26.86 -1.48 11.39
C THR A 452 -26.30 -2.88 11.65
N THR A 453 -25.90 -3.15 12.89
CA THR A 453 -25.71 -4.53 13.36
C THR A 453 -27.05 -5.24 13.28
N ALA A 454 -27.06 -6.44 12.70
CA ALA A 454 -28.25 -7.26 12.59
C ALA A 454 -28.83 -7.53 14.00
N SER A 455 -30.08 -7.14 14.22
CA SER A 455 -30.92 -7.62 15.32
C SER A 455 -32.23 -8.15 14.72
N PRO A 456 -32.73 -9.33 15.15
CA PRO A 456 -33.87 -9.96 14.51
C PRO A 456 -35.19 -9.34 14.97
N SER A 457 -36.09 -9.15 14.00
CA SER A 457 -37.55 -9.09 14.14
C SER A 457 -38.20 -7.85 14.78
N ALA A 458 -38.89 -7.04 13.95
CA ALA A 458 -40.32 -6.72 14.10
C ALA A 458 -40.92 -6.00 12.86
N THR A 459 -42.18 -6.35 12.59
CA THR A 459 -43.14 -6.06 11.50
C THR A 459 -43.47 -4.56 11.28
N PRO A 460 -43.99 -4.12 10.11
CA PRO A 460 -43.83 -2.76 9.59
C PRO A 460 -45.01 -1.82 9.88
N SER A 461 -44.75 -0.51 9.80
CA SER A 461 -45.78 0.50 9.59
C SER A 461 -45.34 1.50 8.52
N ALA A 462 -46.29 1.91 7.69
CA ALA A 462 -46.11 2.61 6.43
C ALA A 462 -46.01 4.14 6.56
N SER A 463 -45.42 4.71 5.51
CA SER A 463 -45.55 6.09 5.00
C SER A 463 -44.97 7.25 5.80
N ALA A 464 -43.91 7.86 5.25
CA ALA A 464 -43.84 9.31 5.18
C ALA A 464 -43.02 9.76 3.95
N THR A 465 -43.58 10.76 3.28
CA THR A 465 -43.20 11.43 2.05
C THR A 465 -41.84 12.13 2.14
N ALA A 466 -41.19 12.28 0.98
CA ALA A 466 -39.93 13.00 0.75
C ALA A 466 -39.81 14.34 1.50
N THR A 467 -38.66 14.59 2.14
CA THR A 467 -38.15 15.93 2.46
C THR A 467 -36.62 15.95 2.56
N SER A 468 -36.02 16.89 1.80
CA SER A 468 -34.73 17.59 1.96
C SER A 468 -33.60 16.98 2.80
N GLY A 469 -32.43 16.81 2.16
CA GLY A 469 -31.17 16.45 2.81
C GLY A 469 -30.81 17.33 4.01
N THR A 470 -30.18 16.71 5.01
CA THR A 470 -29.76 17.33 6.27
C THR A 470 -28.27 17.08 6.51
N ASN A 471 -27.43 17.77 5.73
CA ASN A 471 -26.02 17.97 6.07
C ASN A 471 -25.92 18.69 7.43
N SER A 472 -24.86 18.41 8.17
CA SER A 472 -24.50 19.12 9.40
C SER A 472 -22.98 19.27 9.51
N ALA A 473 -22.52 20.23 10.31
CA ALA A 473 -21.12 20.40 10.66
C ALA A 473 -20.98 20.58 12.17
N THR A 474 -20.09 19.83 12.81
CA THR A 474 -19.63 20.11 14.17
C THR A 474 -18.32 20.85 14.09
N VAL A 475 -18.37 22.15 14.34
CA VAL A 475 -17.22 23.05 14.24
C VAL A 475 -16.55 23.13 15.60
N PHE A 476 -15.30 22.71 15.68
CA PHE A 476 -14.41 22.86 16.82
C PHE A 476 -13.50 24.08 16.60
N TYR A 477 -13.42 24.98 17.57
CA TYR A 477 -12.58 26.16 17.51
C TYR A 477 -11.60 26.18 18.68
N SER A 478 -10.32 26.48 18.38
CA SER A 478 -9.28 26.53 19.41
C SER A 478 -9.49 27.68 20.38
N THR A 479 -9.31 27.42 21.67
CA THR A 479 -9.38 28.45 22.72
C THR A 479 -8.05 29.17 22.95
N ASP A 480 -7.06 29.03 22.06
CA ASP A 480 -5.72 29.64 22.23
C ASP A 480 -5.75 31.17 22.33
N LYS A 481 -6.83 31.82 21.86
CA LYS A 481 -7.06 33.26 22.00
C LYS A 481 -7.47 33.74 23.41
N ASN A 482 -7.71 32.81 24.35
CA ASN A 482 -8.07 33.08 25.75
C ASN A 482 -9.20 34.12 25.94
N TRP A 483 -10.27 34.01 25.16
CA TRP A 483 -11.45 34.84 25.33
C TRP A 483 -12.32 34.35 26.49
N SER A 484 -13.05 35.27 27.12
CA SER A 484 -13.99 34.96 28.20
C SER A 484 -15.26 34.22 27.71
N ALA A 485 -15.54 34.25 26.41
CA ALA A 485 -16.61 33.53 25.73
C ALA A 485 -16.21 33.28 24.26
N TYR A 486 -16.83 32.30 23.61
CA TYR A 486 -16.60 31.97 22.21
C TYR A 486 -17.95 31.79 21.50
N ASP A 487 -18.23 32.69 20.56
CA ASP A 487 -19.40 32.64 19.69
C ASP A 487 -18.97 32.32 18.25
N ILE A 488 -19.75 31.50 17.57
CA ILE A 488 -19.66 31.29 16.12
C ILE A 488 -20.75 32.10 15.42
N HIS A 489 -20.34 32.99 14.52
CA HIS A 489 -21.23 33.69 13.60
C HIS A 489 -21.07 33.04 12.23
N TYR A 490 -22.15 32.54 11.62
CA TYR A 490 -22.03 31.73 10.41
C TYR A 490 -23.20 31.87 9.45
N ALA A 491 -22.99 31.47 8.19
CA ALA A 491 -24.02 31.26 7.16
C ALA A 491 -23.74 29.93 6.43
N PRO A 492 -24.69 28.98 6.38
CA PRO A 492 -24.59 27.85 5.45
C PRO A 492 -24.39 28.37 4.02
N ASN A 493 -23.67 27.63 3.16
CA ASN A 493 -23.42 28.06 1.79
C ASN A 493 -24.74 28.32 1.04
N GLY A 494 -24.95 29.56 0.56
CA GLY A 494 -26.20 30.01 -0.06
C GLY A 494 -27.33 30.38 0.92
N GLY A 495 -27.07 30.34 2.23
CA GLY A 495 -27.98 30.75 3.31
C GLY A 495 -27.66 32.12 3.90
N THR A 496 -28.40 32.51 4.94
CA THR A 496 -28.24 33.79 5.64
C THR A 496 -27.34 33.67 6.86
N TRP A 497 -26.61 34.75 7.18
CA TRP A 497 -25.83 34.84 8.41
C TRP A 497 -26.72 34.84 9.65
N THR A 498 -26.25 34.19 10.72
CA THR A 498 -26.79 34.36 12.08
C THR A 498 -26.81 35.84 12.49
N THR A 499 -27.65 36.26 13.44
CA THR A 499 -27.57 37.63 13.99
C THR A 499 -26.28 37.84 14.77
N SER A 500 -25.60 38.98 14.61
CA SER A 500 -24.38 39.31 15.36
C SER A 500 -24.67 39.47 16.86
N PRO A 501 -23.84 38.93 17.78
CA PRO A 501 -22.50 38.35 17.57
C PRO A 501 -22.46 36.89 17.11
N GLY A 502 -23.59 36.22 16.88
CA GLY A 502 -23.64 34.81 16.51
C GLY A 502 -24.21 33.95 17.64
N VAL A 503 -23.80 32.67 17.68
CA VAL A 503 -24.31 31.69 18.63
C VAL A 503 -23.17 31.16 19.50
N ALA A 504 -23.41 31.08 20.81
CA ALA A 504 -22.46 30.51 21.76
C ALA A 504 -22.04 29.08 21.42
N MET A 505 -20.74 28.84 21.51
CA MET A 505 -20.11 27.53 21.39
C MET A 505 -19.98 26.89 22.77
N ASP A 506 -20.20 25.58 22.83
CA ASP A 506 -20.14 24.78 24.06
C ASP A 506 -18.71 24.28 24.31
N ALA A 507 -18.29 24.11 25.56
CA ALA A 507 -17.00 23.51 25.87
C ALA A 507 -16.93 22.07 25.29
N ALA A 508 -15.83 21.72 24.61
CA ALA A 508 -15.65 20.42 23.99
C ALA A 508 -14.62 19.55 24.74
N CYS A 509 -13.38 20.03 24.83
CA CYS A 509 -12.28 19.43 25.60
C CYS A 509 -11.19 20.50 25.85
N THR A 510 -10.10 20.14 26.53
CA THR A 510 -9.01 21.08 26.82
C THR A 510 -8.49 21.72 25.52
N GLY A 511 -8.57 23.05 25.45
CA GLY A 511 -8.13 23.82 24.28
C GLY A 511 -9.18 24.00 23.18
N TRP A 512 -10.40 23.47 23.32
CA TRP A 512 -11.41 23.47 22.25
C TRP A 512 -12.84 23.73 22.75
N VAL A 513 -13.55 24.57 22.02
CA VAL A 513 -15.02 24.73 22.09
C VAL A 513 -15.66 24.19 20.81
N LYS A 514 -16.95 23.83 20.82
CA LYS A 514 -17.64 23.30 19.65
C LYS A 514 -19.06 23.83 19.46
N LYS A 515 -19.54 23.80 18.22
CA LYS A 515 -20.95 23.97 17.88
C LYS A 515 -21.36 23.05 16.74
N THR A 516 -22.49 22.35 16.89
CA THR A 516 -23.10 21.61 15.77
C THR A 516 -24.12 22.49 15.07
N VAL A 517 -23.93 22.66 13.76
CA VAL A 517 -24.75 23.47 12.86
C VAL A 517 -25.49 22.56 11.90
N ALA A 518 -26.81 22.70 11.82
CA ALA A 518 -27.61 22.08 10.76
C ALA A 518 -27.45 22.90 9.46
N LEU A 519 -27.04 22.24 8.38
CA LEU A 519 -26.77 22.87 7.08
C LEU A 519 -27.86 22.59 6.05
N GLY A 520 -28.82 21.71 6.34
CA GLY A 520 -29.84 21.31 5.37
C GLY A 520 -29.18 20.72 4.12
N SER A 521 -29.50 21.23 2.93
CA SER A 521 -28.85 20.78 1.69
C SER A 521 -27.47 21.40 1.44
N ALA A 522 -27.03 22.39 2.24
CA ALA A 522 -25.76 23.07 2.01
C ALA A 522 -24.57 22.16 2.33
N THR A 523 -23.53 22.20 1.49
CA THR A 523 -22.32 21.34 1.59
C THR A 523 -21.20 21.96 2.43
N GLY A 524 -21.49 23.05 3.15
CA GLY A 524 -20.55 23.78 3.98
C GLY A 524 -21.16 25.08 4.50
N LEU A 525 -20.35 25.88 5.20
CA LEU A 525 -20.72 27.16 5.78
C LEU A 525 -19.56 28.14 5.76
N ALA A 526 -19.85 29.44 5.62
CA ALA A 526 -18.92 30.50 5.98
C ALA A 526 -19.07 30.82 7.47
N ALA A 527 -17.98 31.04 8.19
CA ALA A 527 -18.01 31.33 9.63
C ALA A 527 -16.95 32.34 10.06
N THR A 528 -17.22 33.04 11.16
CA THR A 528 -16.26 33.83 11.94
C THR A 528 -16.47 33.54 13.42
N PHE A 529 -15.46 33.81 14.23
CA PHE A 529 -15.50 33.56 15.67
C PHE A 529 -15.29 34.85 16.43
N ASN A 530 -15.88 35.00 17.61
CA ASN A 530 -15.73 36.21 18.41
C ASN A 530 -15.92 35.95 19.90
N ASN A 531 -15.63 36.98 20.70
CA ASN A 531 -15.65 36.92 22.16
C ASN A 531 -16.98 37.36 22.81
N GLY A 532 -18.05 37.51 22.03
CA GLY A 532 -19.35 38.02 22.48
C GLY A 532 -19.37 39.51 22.88
N SER A 533 -18.24 40.21 22.77
CA SER A 533 -18.07 41.61 23.23
C SER A 533 -17.26 42.48 22.25
N GLY A 534 -17.27 42.14 20.96
CA GLY A 534 -16.78 43.00 19.87
C GLY A 534 -15.38 42.70 19.35
N THR A 535 -14.69 41.67 19.84
CA THR A 535 -13.41 41.19 19.27
C THR A 535 -13.68 40.00 18.36
N TRP A 536 -13.21 40.09 17.10
CA TRP A 536 -13.52 39.12 16.05
C TRP A 536 -12.26 38.44 15.50
N ASP A 537 -12.41 37.17 15.14
CA ASP A 537 -11.55 36.40 14.26
C ASP A 537 -12.31 36.10 12.96
N ASN A 538 -12.04 36.92 11.95
CA ASN A 538 -12.59 36.81 10.62
C ASN A 538 -11.54 36.37 9.58
N ASN A 539 -10.48 35.68 10.01
CA ASN A 539 -9.40 35.22 9.15
C ASN A 539 -8.82 36.32 8.24
N ASN A 540 -8.42 37.46 8.83
CA ASN A 540 -7.94 38.63 8.07
C ASN A 540 -8.95 39.16 7.04
N SER A 541 -10.22 39.30 7.44
CA SER A 541 -11.34 39.75 6.60
C SER A 541 -11.79 38.79 5.49
N ALA A 542 -11.35 37.53 5.49
CA ALA A 542 -11.73 36.53 4.49
C ALA A 542 -12.89 35.60 4.92
N ASN A 543 -13.21 35.55 6.22
CA ASN A 543 -14.04 34.51 6.84
C ASN A 543 -13.45 33.08 6.67
N TYR A 544 -13.94 32.14 7.46
CA TYR A 544 -13.58 30.73 7.35
C TYR A 544 -14.58 29.99 6.45
N ALA A 545 -14.11 29.25 5.46
CA ALA A 545 -14.93 28.33 4.67
C ALA A 545 -14.82 26.93 5.28
N LEU A 546 -15.93 26.42 5.82
CA LEU A 546 -15.99 25.17 6.58
C LEU A 546 -16.85 24.15 5.83
N GLY A 547 -16.42 22.88 5.85
CA GLY A 547 -17.15 21.76 5.21
C GLY A 547 -18.24 21.15 6.11
N THR A 548 -18.72 19.97 5.76
CA THR A 548 -19.62 19.14 6.58
C THR A 548 -18.83 18.21 7.53
N GLY A 549 -19.49 17.62 8.53
CA GLY A 549 -18.84 16.72 9.49
C GLY A 549 -18.06 17.47 10.58
N ASN A 550 -17.06 16.82 11.17
CA ASN A 550 -16.24 17.44 12.21
C ASN A 550 -15.15 18.31 11.57
N VAL A 551 -15.17 19.60 11.87
CA VAL A 551 -14.26 20.61 11.30
C VAL A 551 -13.52 21.28 12.44
N THR A 552 -12.19 21.38 12.36
CA THR A 552 -11.36 22.09 13.35
C THR A 552 -10.88 23.41 12.79
N VAL A 553 -10.88 24.46 13.61
CA VAL A 553 -10.31 25.76 13.26
C VAL A 553 -9.32 26.16 14.34
N LYS A 554 -8.05 26.35 13.95
CA LYS A 554 -6.96 26.77 14.85
C LYS A 554 -5.98 27.66 14.09
N ASP A 555 -5.66 28.82 14.67
CA ASP A 555 -4.67 29.77 14.14
C ASP A 555 -4.86 30.13 12.64
N GLY A 556 -6.10 30.34 12.21
CA GLY A 556 -6.40 30.65 10.80
C GLY A 556 -6.50 29.43 9.88
N VAL A 557 -6.19 28.22 10.37
CA VAL A 557 -6.20 26.98 9.59
C VAL A 557 -7.47 26.18 9.84
N VAL A 558 -8.08 25.71 8.75
CA VAL A 558 -9.22 24.78 8.76
C VAL A 558 -8.71 23.35 8.55
N GLY A 559 -9.09 22.43 9.43
CA GLY A 559 -8.81 21.00 9.36
C GLY A 559 -10.08 20.16 9.55
N SER A 560 -9.96 18.85 9.50
CA SER A 560 -11.07 17.90 9.69
C SER A 560 -10.77 16.91 10.82
N GLY A 561 -11.80 16.48 11.56
CA GLY A 561 -11.69 15.53 12.67
C GLY A 561 -12.20 16.05 14.02
N ASP A 562 -12.27 15.16 15.02
CA ASP A 562 -12.64 15.50 16.40
C ASP A 562 -11.37 15.65 17.26
N PRO A 563 -10.99 16.88 17.68
CA PRO A 563 -9.81 17.10 18.50
C PRO A 563 -9.96 16.58 19.94
N CYS A 564 -11.16 16.15 20.32
CA CYS A 564 -11.52 15.63 21.64
C CYS A 564 -11.65 14.10 21.67
N GLY A 565 -11.37 13.40 20.56
CA GLY A 565 -11.30 11.94 20.54
C GLY A 565 -10.17 11.43 21.44
N THR A 566 -10.48 10.52 22.37
CA THR A 566 -9.57 10.04 23.41
C THR A 566 -8.30 9.38 22.85
N ALA A 567 -7.19 10.13 22.82
CA ALA A 567 -5.88 9.60 23.15
C ALA A 567 -5.78 9.53 24.69
N THR A 568 -5.46 8.36 25.24
CA THR A 568 -5.23 8.19 26.67
C THR A 568 -3.99 9.00 27.07
N ALA A 569 -4.23 10.09 27.81
CA ALA A 569 -3.24 11.09 28.19
C ALA A 569 -2.33 10.65 29.35
N THR A 570 -1.12 11.21 29.43
CA THR A 570 -0.66 11.89 30.65
C THR A 570 0.34 13.02 30.31
N ALA A 571 -0.04 14.23 30.76
CA ALA A 571 0.62 15.55 30.86
C ALA A 571 2.01 15.57 31.55
N THR A 572 2.82 16.63 31.67
CA THR A 572 3.10 17.95 31.06
C THR A 572 4.17 18.57 31.98
N ALA A 573 5.21 19.26 31.49
CA ALA A 573 5.82 20.42 32.18
C ALA A 573 6.70 21.25 31.24
N THR A 574 6.50 22.56 31.27
CA THR A 574 7.09 23.59 30.41
C THR A 574 8.16 24.39 31.18
N ALA A 575 9.28 24.76 30.55
CA ALA A 575 9.99 26.02 30.84
C ALA A 575 10.95 26.41 29.69
N THR A 576 10.94 27.71 29.41
CA THR A 576 11.50 28.52 28.30
C THR A 576 13.01 28.80 28.32
N ALA A 577 13.65 28.87 27.13
CA ALA A 577 14.35 30.03 26.54
C ALA A 577 15.49 29.63 25.54
N SER A 578 15.57 30.36 24.42
CA SER A 578 16.51 30.30 23.26
C SER A 578 17.85 31.05 23.54
N PRO A 579 18.91 31.10 22.67
CA PRO A 579 19.06 30.54 21.31
C PRO A 579 20.43 29.88 20.95
N SER A 580 20.44 29.26 19.75
CA SER A 580 21.58 29.09 18.82
C SER A 580 22.50 27.86 18.95
N ALA A 581 22.32 26.87 18.07
CA ALA A 581 23.31 26.39 17.09
C ALA A 581 22.90 25.01 16.50
N THR A 582 22.63 25.00 15.18
CA THR A 582 22.80 23.89 14.23
C THR A 582 22.36 22.47 14.67
N ALA A 583 21.09 22.15 14.46
CA ALA A 583 20.52 20.82 14.74
C ALA A 583 20.72 19.84 13.57
N THR A 584 21.45 18.77 13.83
CA THR A 584 21.24 17.45 13.21
C THR A 584 20.18 16.73 14.05
N SER A 585 19.12 16.21 13.44
CA SER A 585 18.04 15.49 14.15
C SER A 585 18.61 14.33 14.97
N ALA A 586 18.65 14.49 16.29
CA ALA A 586 19.02 13.43 17.21
C ALA A 586 17.78 12.59 17.54
N THR A 587 17.82 11.31 17.17
CA THR A 587 16.86 10.29 17.63
C THR A 587 16.91 10.18 19.16
N SER A 588 15.74 10.25 19.81
CA SER A 588 15.57 9.94 21.23
C SER A 588 15.91 8.46 21.49
N GLY A 589 16.81 8.15 22.42
CA GLY A 589 17.20 6.78 22.77
C GLY A 589 18.62 6.65 23.34
N ALA A 590 19.29 5.54 23.04
CA ALA A 590 20.67 5.27 23.42
C ALA A 590 21.59 5.28 22.20
N SER A 591 22.64 6.10 22.25
CA SER A 591 23.72 6.17 21.26
C SER A 591 24.91 5.38 21.78
N PHE A 592 25.13 4.19 21.25
CA PHE A 592 26.29 3.36 21.56
C PHE A 592 27.47 3.77 20.68
N ALA A 593 28.63 3.97 21.30
CA ALA A 593 29.91 4.16 20.64
C ALA A 593 30.97 3.39 21.43
N VAL A 594 31.53 2.33 20.86
CA VAL A 594 32.57 1.51 21.52
C VAL A 594 33.84 1.46 20.69
N ASN A 595 34.96 1.77 21.32
CA ASN A 595 36.28 1.62 20.71
C ASN A 595 36.74 0.16 20.84
N ALA A 596 36.87 -0.53 19.69
CA ALA A 596 37.28 -1.93 19.61
C ALA A 596 37.88 -2.26 18.24
N THR A 597 39.02 -2.96 18.24
CA THR A 597 39.61 -3.52 17.00
C THR A 597 39.08 -4.93 16.73
N THR A 598 38.84 -5.27 15.47
CA THR A 598 38.41 -6.62 15.04
C THR A 598 39.40 -7.20 14.04
N THR A 599 39.39 -8.53 13.86
CA THR A 599 40.08 -9.18 12.74
C THR A 599 39.14 -9.28 11.53
N VAL A 600 39.68 -9.44 10.32
CA VAL A 600 38.87 -9.63 9.11
C VAL A 600 37.87 -10.79 9.31
N GLY A 601 36.60 -10.54 9.01
CA GLY A 601 35.50 -11.47 9.23
C GLY A 601 34.82 -11.41 10.61
N GLN A 602 35.31 -10.57 11.55
CA GLN A 602 34.64 -10.30 12.82
C GLN A 602 33.86 -8.98 12.79
N ASN A 603 32.65 -9.00 13.33
CA ASN A 603 31.79 -7.82 13.54
C ASN A 603 31.47 -7.62 15.01
N LEU A 604 31.14 -6.38 15.40
CA LEU A 604 30.81 -6.01 16.78
C LEU A 604 29.32 -5.74 16.94
N TYR A 605 28.73 -6.26 18.02
CA TYR A 605 27.31 -6.18 18.33
C TYR A 605 27.08 -5.72 19.77
N VAL A 606 25.88 -5.22 20.07
CA VAL A 606 25.41 -4.94 21.44
C VAL A 606 24.19 -5.81 21.76
N VAL A 607 24.15 -6.33 22.99
CA VAL A 607 23.04 -7.14 23.52
C VAL A 607 22.79 -6.76 24.98
N GLY A 608 21.56 -6.86 25.46
CA GLY A 608 21.19 -6.37 26.78
C GLY A 608 19.88 -6.90 27.33
N SER A 609 19.50 -6.40 28.50
CA SER A 609 18.43 -6.96 29.34
C SER A 609 17.01 -6.73 28.83
N ILE A 610 16.81 -5.78 27.91
CA ILE A 610 15.49 -5.41 27.38
C ILE A 610 15.26 -6.01 26.00
N ALA A 611 13.99 -6.16 25.59
CA ALA A 611 13.61 -6.67 24.27
C ALA A 611 14.28 -5.91 23.12
N ALA A 612 14.37 -4.59 23.23
CA ALA A 612 15.05 -3.73 22.25
C ALA A 612 16.55 -3.99 22.13
N LEU A 613 17.17 -4.72 23.06
CA LEU A 613 18.58 -5.13 23.04
C LEU A 613 18.71 -6.67 23.02
N GLY A 614 17.65 -7.41 22.68
CA GLY A 614 17.72 -8.86 22.46
C GLY A 614 17.66 -9.73 23.71
N THR A 615 17.31 -9.20 24.89
CA THR A 615 17.13 -9.99 26.14
C THR A 615 18.27 -10.98 26.43
N TRP A 616 19.52 -10.53 26.29
CA TRP A 616 20.75 -11.31 26.44
C TRP A 616 20.96 -12.46 25.46
N ASP A 617 20.14 -12.60 24.42
CA ASP A 617 20.34 -13.58 23.36
C ASP A 617 21.34 -13.07 22.30
N PRO A 618 22.51 -13.70 22.14
CA PRO A 618 23.47 -13.32 21.11
C PRO A 618 22.91 -13.36 19.69
N ASN A 619 21.95 -14.25 19.39
CA ASN A 619 21.34 -14.30 18.05
C ASN A 619 20.49 -13.06 17.76
N SER A 620 20.01 -12.41 18.82
CA SER A 620 19.23 -11.18 18.77
C SER A 620 20.08 -9.92 19.04
N ALA A 621 21.41 -10.05 19.12
CA ALA A 621 22.33 -8.92 19.31
C ALA A 621 22.35 -7.98 18.09
N LEU A 622 22.34 -6.68 18.33
CA LEU A 622 22.27 -5.65 17.29
C LEU A 622 23.66 -5.32 16.74
N LEU A 623 23.82 -5.29 15.42
CA LEU A 623 25.08 -4.98 14.75
C LEU A 623 25.42 -3.50 14.90
N LEU A 624 26.68 -3.19 15.27
CA LEU A 624 27.20 -1.83 15.25
C LEU A 624 27.84 -1.53 13.90
N SER A 625 27.73 -0.28 13.46
CA SER A 625 28.38 0.23 12.25
C SER A 625 29.88 0.46 12.48
N SER A 626 30.71 -0.01 11.55
CA SER A 626 32.16 0.22 11.49
C SER A 626 32.55 1.51 10.74
N ALA A 627 31.59 2.35 10.34
CA ALA A 627 31.86 3.56 9.56
C ALA A 627 32.86 4.55 10.21
N ALA A 628 33.05 4.45 11.53
CA ALA A 628 34.00 5.26 12.30
C ALA A 628 35.14 4.41 12.93
N TYR A 629 35.47 3.26 12.33
CA TYR A 629 36.48 2.32 12.85
C TYR A 629 37.79 3.02 13.27
N PRO A 630 38.35 2.72 14.47
CA PRO A 630 38.03 1.61 15.37
C PRO A 630 36.85 1.85 16.32
N VAL A 631 36.10 2.94 16.17
CA VAL A 631 34.87 3.18 16.93
C VAL A 631 33.67 2.62 16.18
N TRP A 632 32.95 1.74 16.85
CA TRP A 632 31.73 1.12 16.35
C TRP A 632 30.53 1.85 16.94
N LYS A 633 29.53 2.17 16.11
CA LYS A 633 28.39 3.01 16.53
C LYS A 633 27.04 2.40 16.20
N LEU A 634 26.06 2.63 17.07
CA LEU A 634 24.66 2.28 16.86
C LEU A 634 23.77 3.21 17.67
N ASP A 635 22.74 3.77 17.05
CA ASP A 635 21.65 4.47 17.74
C ASP A 635 20.45 3.53 17.89
N VAL A 636 19.92 3.42 19.11
CA VAL A 636 18.75 2.58 19.44
C VAL A 636 17.69 3.47 20.06
N SER A 637 16.53 3.57 19.42
CA SER A 637 15.39 4.31 19.96
C SER A 637 14.85 3.66 21.23
N LEU A 638 14.85 4.40 22.32
CA LEU A 638 14.37 3.94 23.63
C LEU A 638 13.59 5.09 24.29
N ALA A 639 12.51 4.75 25.00
CA ALA A 639 11.72 5.75 25.72
C ALA A 639 12.54 6.39 26.84
N ALA A 640 12.33 7.68 27.09
CA ALA A 640 12.91 8.37 28.23
C ALA A 640 12.54 7.65 29.55
N GLY A 641 13.50 7.52 30.46
CA GLY A 641 13.37 6.77 31.71
C GLY A 641 13.64 5.27 31.59
N THR A 642 13.88 4.73 30.39
CA THR A 642 14.21 3.30 30.23
C THR A 642 15.59 3.00 30.81
N SER A 643 15.64 2.25 31.90
CA SER A 643 16.87 1.65 32.45
C SER A 643 17.14 0.29 31.83
N PHE A 644 18.39 0.00 31.48
CA PHE A 644 18.78 -1.26 30.86
C PHE A 644 20.22 -1.64 31.21
N GLU A 645 20.49 -2.95 31.16
CA GLU A 645 21.84 -3.50 31.18
C GLU A 645 22.25 -3.95 29.78
N TYR A 646 23.55 -3.92 29.47
CA TYR A 646 24.07 -4.34 28.18
C TYR A 646 25.53 -4.82 28.23
N LYS A 647 25.94 -5.54 27.18
CA LYS A 647 27.32 -5.86 26.83
C LYS A 647 27.55 -5.81 25.33
N TYR A 648 28.80 -5.64 24.95
CA TYR A 648 29.28 -5.86 23.59
C TYR A 648 29.70 -7.31 23.36
N VAL A 649 29.46 -7.80 22.14
CA VAL A 649 29.93 -9.12 21.68
C VAL A 649 30.56 -9.02 20.30
N ARG A 650 31.57 -9.84 20.03
CA ARG A 650 32.12 -10.07 18.69
C ARG A 650 31.54 -11.35 18.12
N LYS A 651 31.21 -11.33 16.83
CA LYS A 651 30.86 -12.54 16.08
C LYS A 651 31.78 -12.70 14.89
N ASP A 652 32.32 -13.90 14.69
CA ASP A 652 33.05 -14.26 13.47
C ASP A 652 32.11 -14.81 12.38
N ALA A 653 32.66 -15.08 11.19
CA ALA A 653 31.92 -15.62 10.04
C ALA A 653 31.30 -17.01 10.28
N ALA A 654 31.77 -17.75 11.29
CA ALA A 654 31.21 -19.04 11.69
C ALA A 654 30.10 -18.90 12.77
N GLY A 655 29.83 -17.67 13.24
CA GLY A 655 28.85 -17.38 14.28
C GLY A 655 29.37 -17.52 15.71
N THR A 656 30.68 -17.72 15.91
CA THR A 656 31.27 -17.83 17.25
C THR A 656 31.16 -16.50 17.99
N VAL A 657 30.53 -16.51 19.17
CA VAL A 657 30.28 -15.30 19.96
C VAL A 657 31.35 -15.16 21.05
N THR A 658 32.08 -14.04 21.05
CA THR A 658 32.99 -13.65 22.14
C THR A 658 32.42 -12.44 22.88
N TRP A 659 32.22 -12.55 24.19
CA TRP A 659 31.67 -11.49 25.02
C TRP A 659 32.75 -10.59 25.61
N GLU A 660 32.43 -9.33 25.87
CA GLU A 660 33.31 -8.47 26.68
C GLU A 660 33.37 -8.97 28.14
N SER A 661 34.52 -8.77 28.78
CA SER A 661 34.78 -9.19 30.16
C SER A 661 34.14 -8.25 31.21
N GLY A 662 34.11 -8.70 32.46
CA GLY A 662 33.58 -7.94 33.59
C GLY A 662 32.05 -7.97 33.75
N ALA A 663 31.54 -7.15 34.67
CA ALA A 663 30.12 -7.02 34.95
C ALA A 663 29.35 -6.33 33.80
N ASN A 664 28.03 -6.52 33.75
CA ASN A 664 27.15 -5.84 32.80
C ASN A 664 27.26 -4.33 32.93
N ARG A 665 27.19 -3.63 31.80
CA ARG A 665 27.09 -2.16 31.79
C ARG A 665 25.64 -1.78 32.04
N THR A 666 25.41 -0.65 32.71
CA THR A 666 24.07 -0.13 33.00
C THR A 666 23.93 1.27 32.42
N ALA A 667 22.78 1.58 31.83
CA ALA A 667 22.43 2.93 31.39
C ALA A 667 20.95 3.23 31.60
N THR A 668 20.60 4.50 31.59
CA THR A 668 19.20 4.96 31.61
C THR A 668 19.05 6.10 30.64
N VAL A 669 18.02 6.05 29.79
CA VAL A 669 17.70 7.17 28.88
C VAL A 669 17.20 8.35 29.74
N PRO A 670 17.87 9.51 29.75
CA PRO A 670 17.43 10.64 30.54
C PRO A 670 16.11 11.21 30.02
N ALA A 671 15.43 12.01 30.85
CA ALA A 671 14.24 12.76 30.43
C ALA A 671 14.49 13.69 29.23
N SER A 672 15.74 14.11 29.01
CA SER A 672 16.19 14.87 27.84
C SER A 672 16.22 14.06 26.54
N GLY A 673 15.85 12.78 26.58
CA GLY A 673 15.59 11.95 25.41
C GLY A 673 16.77 11.14 24.91
N ARG A 674 18.04 11.48 25.20
CA ARG A 674 19.18 10.71 24.67
C ARG A 674 20.28 10.46 25.69
N VAL A 675 20.71 9.21 25.81
CA VAL A 675 21.95 8.81 26.49
C VAL A 675 23.02 8.50 25.46
N THR A 676 24.23 9.05 25.62
CA THR A 676 25.38 8.72 24.77
C THR A 676 26.37 7.89 25.59
N LEU A 677 26.72 6.73 25.06
CA LEU A 677 27.57 5.72 25.70
C LEU A 677 28.87 5.65 24.91
N SER A 678 29.95 6.15 25.51
CA SER A 678 31.29 6.17 24.91
C SER A 678 32.19 5.17 25.65
N ASP A 679 32.21 3.94 25.14
CA ASP A 679 32.82 2.79 25.78
C ASP A 679 34.13 2.38 25.13
N THR A 680 34.90 1.58 25.87
CA THR A 680 36.04 0.82 25.35
C THR A 680 35.80 -0.65 25.64
N TRP A 681 36.10 -1.52 24.66
CA TRP A 681 35.98 -2.97 24.82
C TRP A 681 36.75 -3.46 26.05
N ARG A 682 36.08 -4.25 26.89
CA ARG A 682 36.71 -4.94 28.03
C ARG A 682 37.18 -6.31 27.55
N ALA A 683 38.50 -6.46 27.42
CA ALA A 683 39.14 -7.70 26.99
C ALA A 683 39.07 -8.79 28.06
#